data_AF-A0A4S8MGW8-F1
#
_entry.id   AF-A0A4S8MGW8-F1
#
_cell.length_a   1.000
_cell.length_b   1.000
_cell.length_c   1.000
_cell.angle_alpha   90.00
_cell.angle_beta   90.00
_cell.angle_gamma   90.00
#
_symmetry.space_group_name_H-M   'P 1'
#
loop_
_entity.id
_entity.type
_entity.pdbx_description
1 polymer ?
#
loop_
_entity_poly.entity_id
_entity_poly.type
_entity_poly.pdbx_seq_one_letter_code
_entity_poly.pdbx_strand_id
1 'polypeptide(L)'
;MAHISCNDKFAPQTLIKQAIPVKECTLTLNKHGLRRDGRTHFVSCSGWKPNWRDDHCSYNIPNGVDEELLIKLFESAPIEGKSLMSTCSRIVPSRVGLTASRNCSKVFFLVFNHSKLSSSKMVKHKCKAYRTIFVPTDKTVQMACIIYKVGPAHSHPALPLSKPSKTAKELYRRCVEAAGIVGTTARLVEQEKAKMFPKGHGLEGALALYDADQELPISERYVHGIEIHSSTKVIFTFNPTLIALIHETIQFESDGTFKRVEGEFDEYELTTWASGINFAVTIGHIYFNWKNQATYKAIYDGLQKHVGMITGQPIRFHVLQKGGNIQAVGTDMELAELQGMGDSFVALNEPEHSKILDPTSEEIMKHISKICITHFKRGVHDLRSLVSNDEYNHLMNVPYLESKIAISEFTEWVKQKKSKKISDWWNHKLQAFILSGIIQCCSKMSAESWVLTNSTTNINKDMHSFTNKHTGTKKSLVEAILSARKLDNEVAAQLLLSKKTGILKNPANSIYDRMTRNATRHSSVARKKAERELLEVLCQKYGLDKHVWVLNMGDSTDSQRLLETVLGIICSECETSVWILETNPAPIYSESSNRASSATQLNLSNMDSNHGSSNGIQQLDLLDMNLTNFYQSVPMNPGPMSSDLYGHQSSSMPLFGIPDNQLVLDTDMFASGQSWDNIVNGFFGEGSSTGSAMMSGIVFP
;
A
#
# COMPACT_ATOMS: atom_id res chain seq x y z
N MET A 1 -4.83 -38.00 -57.50
CA MET A 1 -4.63 -39.32 -56.84
C MET A 1 -4.29 -39.08 -55.37
N ALA A 2 -4.72 -39.99 -54.48
CA ALA A 2 -4.58 -39.95 -53.01
C ALA A 2 -5.36 -38.83 -52.26
N HIS A 3 -6.05 -39.25 -51.20
CA HIS A 3 -6.92 -38.48 -50.30
C HIS A 3 -6.51 -38.80 -48.84
N ILE A 4 -7.28 -38.29 -47.85
CA ILE A 4 -7.32 -38.61 -46.39
C ILE A 4 -6.62 -37.56 -45.51
N SER A 5 -7.09 -37.15 -44.33
CA SER A 5 -8.45 -36.89 -43.75
C SER A 5 -8.26 -36.53 -42.26
N CYS A 6 -9.06 -35.63 -41.70
CA CYS A 6 -9.58 -35.64 -40.30
C CYS A 6 -10.40 -34.35 -40.08
N ASN A 7 -11.71 -34.36 -40.38
CA ASN A 7 -12.84 -34.78 -39.52
C ASN A 7 -13.35 -33.69 -38.58
N ASP A 8 -14.38 -32.98 -39.05
CA ASP A 8 -15.43 -32.41 -38.21
C ASP A 8 -16.40 -33.51 -37.74
N LYS A 9 -16.90 -33.38 -36.50
CA LYS A 9 -18.32 -33.55 -36.12
C LYS A 9 -18.48 -33.49 -34.59
N PHE A 10 -19.05 -32.41 -34.08
CA PHE A 10 -20.14 -32.44 -33.09
C PHE A 10 -20.82 -31.06 -33.03
N ALA A 11 -22.15 -31.07 -33.17
CA ALA A 11 -23.11 -29.99 -32.94
C ALA A 11 -24.39 -30.67 -32.40
N PRO A 12 -25.38 -29.98 -31.78
CA PRO A 12 -25.65 -28.53 -31.70
C PRO A 12 -25.68 -28.04 -30.22
N GLN A 13 -25.98 -26.80 -29.79
CA GLN A 13 -27.11 -25.90 -30.11
C GLN A 13 -26.84 -24.43 -29.71
N THR A 14 -27.49 -23.52 -30.46
CA THR A 14 -28.02 -22.18 -30.09
C THR A 14 -27.27 -21.28 -29.08
N LEU A 15 -26.52 -20.30 -29.61
CA LEU A 15 -26.60 -18.90 -29.15
C LEU A 15 -25.95 -17.97 -30.19
N ILE A 16 -26.77 -17.21 -30.92
CA ILE A 16 -26.29 -16.25 -31.92
C ILE A 16 -25.72 -15.03 -31.21
N LYS A 17 -24.39 -14.97 -31.09
CA LYS A 17 -23.66 -13.70 -31.05
C LYS A 17 -22.98 -13.52 -32.39
N GLN A 18 -23.35 -12.45 -33.10
CA GLN A 18 -22.77 -12.12 -34.40
C GLN A 18 -21.26 -11.89 -34.21
N ALA A 19 -20.44 -12.81 -34.70
CA ALA A 19 -19.02 -12.58 -34.84
C ALA A 19 -18.83 -11.49 -35.90
N ILE A 20 -18.23 -10.36 -35.53
CA ILE A 20 -17.82 -9.33 -36.49
C ILE A 20 -16.79 -9.99 -37.42
N PRO A 21 -17.06 -10.12 -38.74
CA PRO A 21 -16.13 -10.78 -39.64
C PRO A 21 -14.84 -9.96 -39.73
N VAL A 22 -13.70 -10.66 -39.71
CA VAL A 22 -12.39 -10.04 -39.91
C VAL A 22 -12.38 -9.41 -41.31
N LYS A 23 -12.19 -8.09 -41.37
CA LYS A 23 -12.18 -7.34 -42.65
C LYS A 23 -10.92 -7.71 -43.44
N GLU A 24 -11.08 -8.56 -44.45
CA GLU A 24 -10.00 -8.92 -45.39
C GLU A 24 -9.71 -7.78 -46.38
N CYS A 25 -8.53 -7.77 -46.99
CA CYS A 25 -8.19 -6.83 -48.05
C CYS A 25 -8.54 -7.42 -49.41
N THR A 26 -9.22 -6.65 -50.26
CA THR A 26 -9.64 -7.03 -51.61
C THR A 26 -9.18 -6.00 -52.63
N LEU A 27 -8.94 -6.42 -53.87
CA LEU A 27 -8.76 -5.49 -54.99
C LEU A 27 -10.14 -5.09 -55.53
N THR A 28 -10.44 -3.80 -55.62
CA THR A 28 -11.74 -3.27 -56.03
C THR A 28 -11.60 -2.50 -57.34
N LEU A 29 -12.40 -2.88 -58.34
CA LEU A 29 -12.50 -2.17 -59.62
C LEU A 29 -13.15 -0.79 -59.43
N ASN A 30 -12.53 0.25 -59.97
CA ASN A 30 -13.12 1.59 -60.00
C ASN A 30 -14.21 1.69 -61.07
N LYS A 31 -15.47 1.73 -60.64
CA LYS A 31 -16.65 1.82 -61.52
C LYS A 31 -16.83 3.20 -62.18
N HIS A 32 -16.08 4.22 -61.78
CA HIS A 32 -16.19 5.59 -62.31
C HIS A 32 -15.22 5.90 -63.47
N GLY A 33 -14.67 4.86 -64.12
CA GLY A 33 -13.75 4.98 -65.24
C GLY A 33 -12.27 5.09 -64.82
N LEU A 34 -11.40 5.21 -65.82
CA LEU A 34 -9.96 5.37 -65.62
C LEU A 34 -9.67 6.60 -64.75
N ARG A 35 -8.86 6.40 -63.72
CA ARG A 35 -8.36 7.50 -62.88
C ARG A 35 -7.29 8.31 -63.62
N ARG A 36 -6.95 9.49 -63.10
CA ARG A 36 -5.88 10.35 -63.64
C ARG A 36 -4.47 9.69 -63.66
N ASP A 37 -4.29 8.60 -62.91
CA ASP A 37 -3.07 7.78 -62.86
C ASP A 37 -3.12 6.57 -63.84
N GLY A 38 -4.17 6.46 -64.64
CA GLY A 38 -4.38 5.36 -65.60
C GLY A 38 -4.82 4.04 -64.98
N ARG A 39 -5.03 3.98 -63.66
CA ARG A 39 -5.30 2.74 -62.92
C ARG A 39 -6.79 2.43 -62.87
N THR A 40 -7.10 1.14 -62.94
CA THR A 40 -8.45 0.57 -62.96
C THR A 40 -8.90 0.06 -61.58
N HIS A 41 -7.96 -0.25 -60.69
CA HIS A 41 -8.21 -0.87 -59.39
C HIS A 41 -7.59 -0.10 -58.21
N PHE A 42 -8.07 -0.42 -57.00
CA PHE A 42 -7.48 0.03 -55.73
C PHE A 42 -7.67 -1.04 -54.65
N VAL A 43 -6.87 -1.00 -53.59
CA VAL A 43 -6.99 -1.93 -52.46
C VAL A 43 -8.02 -1.38 -51.48
N SER A 44 -8.98 -2.19 -51.04
CA SER A 44 -9.99 -1.81 -50.05
C SER A 44 -10.29 -2.95 -49.08
N CYS A 45 -10.89 -2.65 -47.94
CA CYS A 45 -11.48 -3.67 -47.08
C CYS A 45 -12.65 -4.40 -47.79
N SER A 46 -12.85 -5.68 -47.49
CA SER A 46 -14.01 -6.44 -47.96
C SER A 46 -15.32 -5.74 -47.61
N GLY A 47 -16.22 -5.67 -48.59
CA GLY A 47 -17.50 -4.96 -48.47
C GLY A 47 -17.47 -3.45 -48.76
N TRP A 48 -16.33 -2.85 -49.15
CA TRP A 48 -16.26 -1.41 -49.47
C TRP A 48 -17.36 -0.94 -50.45
N LYS A 49 -17.93 0.24 -50.19
CA LYS A 49 -18.88 0.95 -51.08
C LYS A 49 -18.46 2.42 -51.18
N PRO A 50 -18.73 3.13 -52.31
CA PRO A 50 -18.34 4.53 -52.50
C PRO A 50 -18.90 5.50 -51.43
N ASN A 51 -20.05 5.14 -50.86
CA ASN A 51 -20.81 5.92 -49.89
C ASN A 51 -20.33 5.69 -48.44
N TRP A 52 -19.46 4.69 -48.20
CA TRP A 52 -19.09 4.22 -46.87
C TRP A 52 -17.80 4.89 -46.41
N ARG A 53 -17.89 5.86 -45.49
CA ARG A 53 -16.71 6.66 -45.03
C ARG A 53 -16.20 6.28 -43.65
N ASP A 54 -17.01 5.66 -42.81
CA ASP A 54 -16.65 5.33 -41.44
C ASP A 54 -16.10 3.89 -41.33
N ASP A 55 -15.05 3.69 -40.54
CA ASP A 55 -14.39 2.41 -40.20
C ASP A 55 -13.80 1.53 -41.33
N HIS A 56 -13.53 2.07 -42.53
CA HIS A 56 -12.90 1.31 -43.62
C HIS A 56 -11.75 2.08 -44.32
N CYS A 57 -10.64 1.38 -44.57
CA CYS A 57 -9.50 1.91 -45.30
C CYS A 57 -9.58 1.56 -46.80
N SER A 58 -9.10 2.48 -47.64
CA SER A 58 -8.82 2.22 -49.06
C SER A 58 -7.51 2.88 -49.47
N TYR A 59 -6.74 2.21 -50.33
CA TYR A 59 -5.42 2.64 -50.76
C TYR A 59 -5.29 2.53 -52.28
N ASN A 60 -4.87 3.63 -52.91
CA ASN A 60 -4.57 3.67 -54.34
C ASN A 60 -3.30 2.84 -54.61
N ILE A 61 -3.27 2.08 -55.70
CA ILE A 61 -2.08 1.30 -56.06
C ILE A 61 -0.97 2.28 -56.49
N PRO A 62 0.23 2.27 -55.88
CA PRO A 62 1.27 3.26 -56.17
C PRO A 62 1.83 3.21 -57.59
N ASN A 63 2.20 4.38 -58.13
CA ASN A 63 2.93 4.48 -59.39
C ASN A 63 4.24 3.68 -59.34
N GLY A 64 4.43 2.78 -60.31
CA GLY A 64 5.54 1.82 -60.35
C GLY A 64 5.15 0.38 -59.95
N VAL A 65 3.96 0.15 -59.39
CA VAL A 65 3.39 -1.19 -59.24
C VAL A 65 2.61 -1.55 -60.50
N ASP A 66 2.92 -2.72 -61.07
CA ASP A 66 2.15 -3.35 -62.15
C ASP A 66 0.78 -3.77 -61.63
N GLU A 67 -0.28 -3.21 -62.21
CA GLU A 67 -1.67 -3.45 -61.79
C GLU A 67 -2.16 -4.84 -62.21
N GLU A 68 -1.77 -5.33 -63.39
CA GLU A 68 -2.19 -6.64 -63.89
C GLU A 68 -1.55 -7.78 -63.08
N LEU A 69 -0.28 -7.61 -62.72
CA LEU A 69 0.43 -8.52 -61.83
C LEU A 69 -0.20 -8.56 -60.43
N LEU A 70 -0.66 -7.41 -59.93
CA LEU A 70 -1.32 -7.31 -58.62
C LEU A 70 -2.71 -7.95 -58.62
N ILE A 71 -3.48 -7.79 -59.70
CA ILE A 71 -4.75 -8.51 -59.92
C ILE A 71 -4.51 -10.02 -59.83
N LYS A 72 -3.58 -10.54 -60.64
CA LYS A 72 -3.22 -11.97 -60.65
C LYS A 72 -2.81 -12.48 -59.26
N LEU A 73 -2.08 -11.67 -58.48
CA LEU A 73 -1.69 -12.02 -57.11
C LEU A 73 -2.89 -12.12 -56.15
N PHE A 74 -3.85 -11.19 -56.22
CA PHE A 74 -5.06 -11.21 -55.38
C PHE A 74 -6.03 -12.33 -55.79
N GLU A 75 -6.09 -12.67 -57.08
CA GLU A 75 -6.89 -13.79 -57.61
C GLU A 75 -6.22 -15.15 -57.41
N SER A 76 -5.01 -15.21 -56.84
CA SER A 76 -4.18 -16.42 -56.74
C SER A 76 -3.89 -17.09 -58.10
N ALA A 77 -3.93 -16.31 -59.19
CA ALA A 77 -3.67 -16.78 -60.54
C ALA A 77 -2.16 -17.05 -60.76
N PRO A 78 -1.79 -17.99 -61.64
CA PRO A 78 -0.40 -18.23 -61.98
C PRO A 78 0.27 -16.99 -62.56
N ILE A 79 1.38 -16.58 -61.96
CA ILE A 79 2.20 -15.47 -62.46
C ILE A 79 3.27 -16.04 -63.39
N GLU A 80 3.11 -15.83 -64.70
CA GLU A 80 4.09 -16.23 -65.72
C GLU A 80 5.31 -15.29 -65.75
N GLY A 81 6.11 -15.33 -64.69
CA GLY A 81 7.43 -14.74 -64.65
C GLY A 81 8.51 -15.81 -64.82
N LYS A 82 9.41 -15.66 -65.80
CA LYS A 82 10.70 -16.36 -65.77
C LYS A 82 11.45 -15.90 -64.52
N SER A 83 11.43 -16.72 -63.46
CA SER A 83 12.14 -16.42 -62.23
C SER A 83 13.65 -16.38 -62.48
N LEU A 84 14.17 -15.17 -62.68
CA LEU A 84 15.60 -14.87 -62.71
C LEU A 84 16.25 -14.93 -61.31
N MET A 85 15.49 -15.31 -60.27
CA MET A 85 15.97 -15.40 -58.89
C MET A 85 15.88 -16.84 -58.38
N SER A 86 16.99 -17.56 -58.44
CA SER A 86 17.18 -18.91 -57.89
C SER A 86 17.28 -18.92 -56.35
N THR A 87 16.52 -18.07 -55.66
CA THR A 87 16.67 -17.81 -54.21
C THR A 87 15.33 -17.74 -53.51
N CYS A 88 15.16 -18.61 -52.50
CA CYS A 88 14.00 -18.71 -51.63
C CYS A 88 13.57 -17.33 -51.04
N SER A 89 12.44 -16.80 -51.51
CA SER A 89 11.86 -15.52 -51.12
C SER A 89 10.99 -15.61 -49.85
N ARG A 90 11.41 -16.39 -48.85
CA ARG A 90 10.67 -16.53 -47.59
C ARG A 90 10.96 -15.35 -46.66
N ILE A 91 10.00 -14.45 -46.52
CA ILE A 91 10.05 -13.37 -45.52
C ILE A 91 9.89 -13.99 -44.12
N VAL A 92 10.93 -13.88 -43.29
CA VAL A 92 10.92 -14.36 -41.89
C VAL A 92 10.82 -13.16 -40.94
N PRO A 93 9.83 -13.11 -40.02
CA PRO A 93 9.73 -12.00 -39.07
C PRO A 93 10.99 -11.86 -38.20
N SER A 94 11.45 -10.62 -38.00
CA SER A 94 12.67 -10.27 -37.25
C SER A 94 12.76 -10.90 -35.85
N ARG A 95 11.62 -11.16 -35.22
CA ARG A 95 11.48 -11.82 -33.90
C ARG A 95 11.81 -13.32 -33.87
N VAL A 96 11.95 -14.01 -35.01
CA VAL A 96 12.24 -15.46 -35.05
C VAL A 96 13.75 -15.76 -34.87
N GLY A 97 14.60 -14.78 -35.18
CA GLY A 97 16.06 -14.86 -34.99
C GLY A 97 16.79 -15.88 -35.88
N LEU A 98 18.09 -16.01 -35.64
CA LEU A 98 19.02 -16.90 -36.39
C LEU A 98 18.65 -18.39 -36.36
N THR A 99 17.74 -18.80 -35.47
CA THR A 99 17.35 -20.20 -35.29
C THR A 99 16.66 -20.78 -36.53
N ALA A 100 15.82 -19.99 -37.20
CA ALA A 100 15.17 -20.40 -38.46
C ALA A 100 16.10 -20.32 -39.69
N SER A 101 17.25 -19.66 -39.57
CA SER A 101 18.13 -19.37 -40.71
C SER A 101 19.39 -20.23 -40.79
N ARG A 102 19.61 -21.17 -39.85
CA ARG A 102 20.82 -22.01 -39.82
C ARG A 102 21.07 -22.81 -41.10
N ASN A 103 20.02 -23.11 -41.87
CA ASN A 103 20.09 -23.87 -43.11
C ASN A 103 19.97 -23.01 -44.39
N CYS A 104 19.94 -21.67 -44.28
CA CYS A 104 19.93 -20.77 -45.43
C CYS A 104 21.23 -19.95 -45.49
N SER A 105 22.10 -20.27 -46.45
CA SER A 105 23.38 -19.60 -46.66
C SER A 105 23.28 -18.15 -47.17
N LYS A 106 22.07 -17.67 -47.48
CA LYS A 106 21.80 -16.35 -48.08
C LYS A 106 20.65 -15.63 -47.37
N VAL A 107 20.89 -15.19 -46.13
CA VAL A 107 19.95 -14.33 -45.38
C VAL A 107 20.19 -12.87 -45.76
N PHE A 108 19.22 -12.26 -46.45
CA PHE A 108 19.23 -10.83 -46.76
C PHE A 108 18.20 -10.09 -45.90
N PHE A 109 18.65 -9.07 -45.16
CA PHE A 109 17.75 -8.13 -44.50
C PHE A 109 17.53 -6.93 -45.41
N LEU A 110 16.31 -6.79 -45.93
CA LEU A 110 15.89 -5.65 -46.73
C LEU A 110 15.40 -4.54 -45.79
N VAL A 111 16.07 -3.39 -45.83
CA VAL A 111 15.57 -2.14 -45.24
C VAL A 111 15.01 -1.31 -46.38
N PHE A 112 13.69 -1.07 -46.35
CA PHE A 112 13.05 -0.13 -47.25
C PHE A 112 13.37 1.29 -46.77
N ASN A 113 14.31 1.94 -47.46
CA ASN A 113 14.48 3.38 -47.40
C ASN A 113 14.25 3.93 -48.82
N HIS A 114 13.54 5.05 -48.92
CA HIS A 114 12.89 5.50 -50.16
C HIS A 114 13.81 5.38 -51.40
N SER A 115 13.35 4.61 -52.40
CA SER A 115 13.95 4.40 -53.74
C SER A 115 15.22 3.53 -53.89
N LYS A 116 15.84 2.96 -52.85
CA LYS A 116 16.96 2.00 -53.02
C LYS A 116 16.91 0.78 -52.10
N LEU A 117 16.96 -0.41 -52.70
CA LEU A 117 17.28 -1.66 -51.99
C LEU A 117 18.74 -1.61 -51.52
N SER A 118 18.97 -1.63 -50.20
CA SER A 118 20.31 -1.73 -49.62
C SER A 118 20.40 -2.95 -48.69
N SER A 119 21.42 -3.79 -48.89
CA SER A 119 21.64 -4.96 -48.04
C SER A 119 22.12 -4.50 -46.66
N SER A 120 21.27 -4.67 -45.65
CA SER A 120 21.59 -4.23 -44.29
C SER A 120 22.23 -5.36 -43.49
N LYS A 121 23.47 -5.16 -43.02
CA LYS A 121 24.12 -6.10 -42.10
C LYS A 121 23.63 -5.82 -40.69
N MET A 122 23.16 -6.84 -39.98
CA MET A 122 22.82 -6.71 -38.56
C MET A 122 24.11 -6.49 -37.76
N VAL A 123 24.36 -5.24 -37.34
CA VAL A 123 25.54 -4.88 -36.54
C VAL A 123 25.24 -5.11 -35.06
N LYS A 124 26.02 -5.99 -34.43
CA LYS A 124 25.96 -6.20 -32.97
C LYS A 124 26.62 -5.03 -32.26
N HIS A 125 25.86 -3.99 -31.93
CA HIS A 125 26.33 -2.92 -31.07
C HIS A 125 26.55 -3.46 -29.65
N LYS A 126 27.79 -3.37 -29.15
CA LYS A 126 28.07 -3.60 -27.72
C LYS A 126 27.46 -2.44 -26.92
N CYS A 127 26.56 -2.74 -25.98
CA CYS A 127 26.08 -1.72 -25.05
C CYS A 127 27.28 -1.17 -24.25
N LYS A 128 27.37 0.16 -24.13
CA LYS A 128 28.41 0.84 -23.34
C LYS A 128 28.16 0.77 -21.82
N ALA A 129 27.04 0.18 -21.41
CA ALA A 129 26.72 -0.02 -20.01
C ALA A 129 27.51 -1.18 -19.40
N TYR A 130 28.03 -0.96 -18.20
CA TYR A 130 28.70 -1.95 -17.39
C TYR A 130 28.17 -1.89 -15.96
N ARG A 131 28.14 -3.06 -15.32
CA ARG A 131 27.82 -3.23 -13.92
C ARG A 131 29.02 -3.87 -13.23
N THR A 132 29.42 -3.34 -12.09
CA THR A 132 30.40 -3.98 -11.21
C THR A 132 29.63 -4.82 -10.22
N ILE A 133 29.93 -6.12 -10.14
CA ILE A 133 29.35 -7.05 -9.17
C ILE A 133 30.43 -7.32 -8.12
N PHE A 134 30.20 -6.88 -6.90
CA PHE A 134 31.02 -7.22 -5.75
C PHE A 134 30.41 -8.45 -5.08
N VAL A 135 31.17 -9.54 -5.08
CA VAL A 135 30.83 -10.78 -4.37
C VAL A 135 31.67 -10.80 -3.09
N PRO A 136 31.08 -11.02 -1.91
CA PRO A 136 31.82 -11.21 -0.67
C PRO A 136 32.83 -12.35 -0.80
N THR A 137 34.02 -12.15 -0.26
CA THR A 137 35.01 -13.23 -0.08
C THR A 137 34.58 -14.23 0.98
N ASP A 138 33.82 -13.75 1.98
CA ASP A 138 33.12 -14.60 2.95
C ASP A 138 31.92 -15.31 2.29
N LYS A 139 32.04 -16.63 2.17
CA LYS A 139 31.03 -17.50 1.55
C LYS A 139 29.75 -17.66 2.38
N THR A 140 29.74 -17.24 3.66
CA THR A 140 28.52 -17.21 4.47
C THR A 140 27.58 -16.07 4.06
N VAL A 141 28.14 -14.99 3.50
CA VAL A 141 27.38 -13.80 3.07
C VAL A 141 26.81 -14.02 1.67
N GLN A 142 25.62 -14.61 1.58
CA GLN A 142 24.91 -14.89 0.31
C GLN A 142 24.26 -13.64 -0.33
N MET A 143 25.03 -12.56 -0.46
CA MET A 143 24.62 -11.30 -1.07
C MET A 143 25.63 -10.86 -2.12
N ALA A 144 25.21 -10.03 -3.08
CA ALA A 144 26.12 -9.38 -4.02
C ALA A 144 25.71 -7.91 -4.18
N CYS A 145 26.68 -7.00 -4.09
CA CYS A 145 26.44 -5.59 -4.40
C CYS A 145 26.62 -5.38 -5.90
N ILE A 146 25.63 -4.76 -6.56
CA ILE A 146 25.66 -4.50 -7.99
C ILE A 146 25.59 -2.99 -8.21
N ILE A 147 26.69 -2.40 -8.66
CA ILE A 147 26.78 -0.97 -8.98
C ILE A 147 26.73 -0.80 -10.50
N TYR A 148 25.76 -0.02 -10.98
CA TYR A 148 25.68 0.41 -12.37
C TYR A 148 26.45 1.72 -12.52
N LYS A 149 27.34 1.83 -13.52
CA LYS A 149 27.98 3.11 -13.83
C LYS A 149 26.98 4.01 -14.56
N VAL A 150 26.48 5.03 -13.87
CA VAL A 150 25.65 6.09 -14.44
C VAL A 150 26.49 6.94 -15.41
N GLY A 151 25.93 7.31 -16.56
CA GLY A 151 26.58 8.20 -17.53
C GLY A 151 26.45 7.79 -19.01
N PRO A 152 26.78 6.54 -19.41
CA PRO A 152 26.67 6.12 -20.80
C PRO A 152 25.21 5.90 -21.22
N ALA A 153 24.78 6.51 -22.32
CA ALA A 153 23.50 6.17 -22.94
C ALA A 153 23.46 4.67 -23.34
N HIS A 154 22.41 3.98 -22.90
CA HIS A 154 22.23 2.55 -23.19
C HIS A 154 21.77 2.34 -24.64
N SER A 155 22.22 1.25 -25.27
CA SER A 155 21.75 0.82 -26.60
C SER A 155 20.44 0.02 -26.54
N HIS A 156 19.76 0.02 -25.39
CA HIS A 156 18.53 -0.71 -25.10
C HIS A 156 17.80 -0.03 -23.92
N PRO A 157 16.49 -0.25 -23.73
CA PRO A 157 15.78 0.22 -22.52
C PRO A 157 16.41 -0.31 -21.24
N ALA A 158 16.37 0.48 -20.16
CA ALA A 158 16.76 -0.01 -18.84
C ALA A 158 15.81 -1.12 -18.38
N LEU A 159 16.34 -2.14 -17.71
CA LEU A 159 15.50 -3.15 -17.05
C LEU A 159 14.76 -2.48 -15.87
N PRO A 160 13.49 -2.83 -15.61
CA PRO A 160 12.71 -2.25 -14.52
C PRO A 160 13.41 -2.48 -13.17
N LEU A 161 13.52 -1.42 -12.37
CA LEU A 161 14.31 -1.39 -11.13
C LEU A 161 13.69 -2.23 -9.99
N SER A 162 12.39 -2.51 -10.05
CA SER A 162 11.69 -3.30 -9.03
C SER A 162 11.83 -4.81 -9.28
N LYS A 163 12.43 -5.53 -8.32
CA LYS A 163 12.36 -7.01 -8.29
C LYS A 163 10.88 -7.44 -8.18
N PRO A 164 10.38 -8.40 -8.99
CA PRO A 164 9.02 -8.91 -8.83
C PRO A 164 8.85 -9.57 -7.46
N SER A 165 7.69 -9.34 -6.83
CA SER A 165 7.37 -9.83 -5.50
C SER A 165 7.35 -11.37 -5.43
N LYS A 166 7.49 -11.95 -4.22
CA LYS A 166 7.43 -13.42 -4.06
C LYS A 166 6.11 -13.99 -4.59
N THR A 167 5.01 -13.30 -4.31
CA THR A 167 3.66 -13.65 -4.79
C THR A 167 3.54 -13.54 -6.31
N ALA A 168 4.08 -12.47 -6.94
CA ALA A 168 4.08 -12.35 -8.39
C ALA A 168 4.93 -13.44 -9.06
N LYS A 169 6.09 -13.79 -8.47
CA LYS A 169 6.92 -14.92 -8.94
C LYS A 169 6.22 -16.26 -8.82
N GLU A 170 5.51 -16.51 -7.72
CA GLU A 170 4.77 -17.75 -7.49
C GLU A 170 3.55 -17.86 -8.40
N LEU A 171 2.80 -16.76 -8.60
CA LEU A 171 1.70 -16.72 -9.56
C LEU A 171 2.21 -16.93 -10.99
N TYR A 172 3.30 -16.26 -11.38
CA TYR A 172 3.94 -16.47 -12.67
C TYR A 172 4.44 -17.92 -12.82
N ARG A 173 5.04 -18.53 -11.77
CA ARG A 173 5.43 -19.95 -11.77
C ARG A 173 4.23 -20.85 -12.01
N ARG A 174 3.12 -20.65 -11.31
CA ARG A 174 1.87 -21.42 -11.50
C ARG A 174 1.29 -21.25 -12.90
N CYS A 175 1.29 -20.03 -13.45
CA CYS A 175 0.87 -19.78 -14.83
C CYS A 175 1.80 -20.47 -15.84
N VAL A 176 3.12 -20.50 -15.60
CA VAL A 176 4.10 -21.20 -16.45
C VAL A 176 3.94 -22.72 -16.37
N GLU A 177 3.64 -23.26 -15.19
CA GLU A 177 3.39 -24.68 -14.97
C GLU A 177 2.07 -25.12 -15.63
N ALA A 178 0.99 -24.36 -15.44
CA ALA A 178 -0.30 -24.61 -16.09
C ALA A 178 -0.25 -24.47 -17.63
N ALA A 179 0.55 -23.53 -18.13
CA ALA A 179 0.81 -23.35 -19.57
C ALA A 179 1.78 -24.39 -20.16
N GLY A 180 2.43 -25.21 -19.32
CA GLY A 180 3.52 -26.09 -19.71
C GLY A 180 4.87 -25.35 -19.80
N ILE A 181 5.88 -25.88 -19.09
CA ILE A 181 7.22 -25.26 -18.93
C ILE A 181 7.99 -25.12 -20.26
N VAL A 182 7.79 -26.04 -21.20
CA VAL A 182 8.49 -26.05 -22.49
C VAL A 182 7.65 -25.32 -23.54
N GLY A 183 8.17 -24.21 -24.06
CA GLY A 183 7.47 -23.39 -25.05
C GLY A 183 6.52 -22.34 -24.46
N THR A 184 6.53 -22.14 -23.14
CA THR A 184 5.74 -21.08 -22.50
C THR A 184 6.05 -19.72 -23.12
N THR A 185 5.01 -18.96 -23.44
CA THR A 185 5.12 -17.57 -23.87
C THR A 185 4.37 -16.68 -22.88
N ALA A 186 4.70 -15.38 -22.84
CA ALA A 186 3.94 -14.41 -22.03
C ALA A 186 2.43 -14.45 -22.37
N ARG A 187 2.06 -14.71 -23.63
CA ARG A 187 0.65 -14.90 -24.03
C ARG A 187 0.01 -16.10 -23.35
N LEU A 188 0.70 -17.24 -23.24
CA LEU A 188 0.19 -18.42 -22.54
C LEU A 188 0.07 -18.16 -21.03
N VAL A 189 1.06 -17.49 -20.42
CA VAL A 189 1.00 -17.07 -19.02
C VAL A 189 -0.22 -16.20 -18.74
N GLU A 190 -0.50 -15.20 -19.58
CA GLU A 190 -1.68 -14.35 -19.39
C GLU A 190 -3.01 -15.07 -19.75
N GLN A 191 -2.98 -16.08 -20.62
CA GLN A 191 -4.13 -16.96 -20.83
C GLN A 191 -4.44 -17.79 -19.57
N GLU A 192 -3.44 -18.35 -18.90
CA GLU A 192 -3.66 -19.03 -17.61
C GLU A 192 -4.06 -18.05 -16.51
N LYS A 193 -3.48 -16.84 -16.47
CA LYS A 193 -3.88 -15.80 -15.53
C LYS A 193 -5.34 -15.37 -15.72
N ALA A 194 -5.78 -15.21 -16.97
CA ALA A 194 -7.17 -14.91 -17.31
C ALA A 194 -8.14 -16.06 -16.95
N LYS A 195 -7.70 -17.33 -16.95
CA LYS A 195 -8.50 -18.44 -16.42
C LYS A 195 -8.64 -18.40 -14.89
N MET A 196 -7.61 -17.96 -14.16
CA MET A 196 -7.68 -17.79 -12.71
C MET A 196 -8.59 -16.61 -12.32
N PHE A 197 -8.67 -15.58 -13.17
CA PHE A 197 -9.48 -14.38 -12.94
C PHE A 197 -10.42 -14.12 -14.14
N PRO A 198 -11.44 -14.97 -14.35
CA PRO A 198 -12.29 -14.94 -15.55
C PRO A 198 -13.17 -13.69 -15.65
N LYS A 199 -13.32 -12.94 -14.55
CA LYS A 199 -14.02 -11.66 -14.47
C LYS A 199 -13.07 -10.45 -14.49
N GLY A 200 -11.78 -10.68 -14.77
CA GLY A 200 -10.75 -9.64 -14.79
C GLY A 200 -10.11 -9.38 -13.43
N HIS A 201 -9.23 -8.39 -13.40
CA HIS A 201 -8.35 -8.08 -12.26
C HIS A 201 -8.66 -6.73 -11.57
N GLY A 202 -9.61 -5.98 -12.14
CA GLY A 202 -10.09 -4.69 -11.64
C GLY A 202 -11.39 -4.83 -10.85
N LEU A 203 -12.28 -3.83 -10.98
CA LEU A 203 -13.53 -3.74 -10.23
C LEU A 203 -14.47 -4.93 -10.50
N GLU A 204 -14.55 -5.40 -11.74
CA GLU A 204 -15.41 -6.52 -12.15
C GLU A 204 -14.99 -7.84 -11.50
N GLY A 205 -13.68 -8.00 -11.26
CA GLY A 205 -13.15 -9.14 -10.51
C GLY A 205 -13.35 -8.99 -9.01
N ALA A 206 -13.32 -7.76 -8.46
CA ALA A 206 -13.65 -7.50 -7.06
C ALA A 206 -15.15 -7.72 -6.77
N LEU A 207 -16.03 -7.33 -7.70
CA LEU A 207 -17.47 -7.65 -7.67
C LEU A 207 -17.69 -9.17 -7.67
N ALA A 208 -17.00 -9.92 -8.53
CA ALA A 208 -17.09 -11.38 -8.52
C ALA A 208 -16.59 -12.03 -7.22
N LEU A 209 -15.61 -11.43 -6.53
CA LEU A 209 -15.21 -11.87 -5.18
C LEU A 209 -16.23 -11.49 -4.10
N TYR A 210 -16.89 -10.33 -4.24
CA TYR A 210 -17.98 -9.92 -3.35
C TYR A 210 -19.18 -10.85 -3.47
N ASP A 211 -19.63 -11.14 -4.69
CA ASP A 211 -20.73 -12.07 -4.98
C ASP A 211 -20.43 -13.46 -4.39
N ALA A 212 -19.23 -14.00 -4.62
CA ALA A 212 -18.80 -15.28 -4.07
C ALA A 212 -18.74 -15.30 -2.54
N ASP A 213 -18.35 -14.19 -1.91
CA ASP A 213 -18.38 -14.06 -0.46
C ASP A 213 -19.82 -13.86 0.08
N GLN A 214 -20.79 -13.34 -0.70
CA GLN A 214 -22.17 -13.21 -0.21
C GLN A 214 -22.86 -14.58 -0.01
N GLU A 215 -22.46 -15.61 -0.75
CA GLU A 215 -22.93 -16.99 -0.56
C GLU A 215 -22.37 -17.64 0.73
N LEU A 216 -21.36 -17.04 1.36
CA LEU A 216 -20.76 -17.54 2.61
C LEU A 216 -21.45 -16.95 3.86
N PRO A 217 -21.42 -17.64 5.01
CA PRO A 217 -21.82 -17.04 6.29
C PRO A 217 -20.88 -15.87 6.64
N ILE A 218 -21.40 -14.87 7.37
CA ILE A 218 -20.69 -13.61 7.71
C ILE A 218 -19.29 -13.86 8.32
N SER A 219 -19.14 -14.93 9.11
CA SER A 219 -17.88 -15.36 9.73
C SER A 219 -16.78 -15.79 8.75
N GLU A 220 -17.12 -16.14 7.51
CA GLU A 220 -16.20 -16.62 6.48
C GLU A 220 -15.99 -15.60 5.34
N ARG A 221 -16.83 -14.56 5.27
CA ARG A 221 -16.70 -13.48 4.29
C ARG A 221 -15.43 -12.66 4.54
N TYR A 222 -14.83 -12.18 3.46
CA TYR A 222 -13.71 -11.25 3.51
C TYR A 222 -14.01 -9.93 2.79
N VAL A 223 -14.72 -9.95 1.66
CA VAL A 223 -15.25 -8.77 0.97
C VAL A 223 -16.68 -8.55 1.45
N HIS A 224 -16.88 -7.56 2.33
CA HIS A 224 -18.16 -7.34 3.02
C HIS A 224 -19.07 -6.35 2.33
N GLY A 225 -18.51 -5.47 1.48
CA GLY A 225 -19.28 -4.50 0.73
C GLY A 225 -18.48 -3.86 -0.40
N ILE A 226 -19.19 -3.44 -1.44
CA ILE A 226 -18.69 -2.60 -2.52
C ILE A 226 -19.72 -1.48 -2.70
N GLU A 227 -19.30 -0.24 -2.44
CA GLU A 227 -20.14 0.95 -2.53
C GLU A 227 -19.70 1.80 -3.71
N ILE A 228 -20.63 2.09 -4.62
CA ILE A 228 -20.39 2.81 -5.87
C ILE A 228 -21.37 3.97 -5.93
N HIS A 229 -20.87 5.19 -5.74
CA HIS A 229 -21.64 6.43 -5.72
C HIS A 229 -21.08 7.39 -6.76
N SER A 230 -21.71 7.44 -7.94
CA SER A 230 -21.24 8.20 -9.11
C SER A 230 -19.80 7.84 -9.49
N SER A 231 -18.82 8.71 -9.20
CA SER A 231 -17.40 8.47 -9.46
C SER A 231 -16.65 7.80 -8.30
N THR A 232 -17.21 7.82 -7.09
CA THR A 232 -16.60 7.24 -5.88
C THR A 232 -16.88 5.75 -5.80
N LYS A 233 -15.82 4.96 -5.61
CA LYS A 233 -15.86 3.50 -5.45
C LYS A 233 -15.11 3.16 -4.17
N VAL A 234 -15.74 2.42 -3.25
CA VAL A 234 -15.12 1.95 -2.00
C VAL A 234 -15.38 0.45 -1.84
N ILE A 235 -14.36 -0.32 -1.51
CA ILE A 235 -14.42 -1.78 -1.37
C ILE A 235 -13.94 -2.14 0.04
N PHE A 236 -14.83 -2.73 0.83
CA PHE A 236 -14.60 -3.04 2.24
C PHE A 236 -14.15 -4.47 2.42
N THR A 237 -12.90 -4.69 2.87
CA THR A 237 -12.38 -6.03 3.14
C THR A 237 -11.87 -6.20 4.58
N PHE A 238 -12.40 -7.20 5.26
CA PHE A 238 -12.20 -7.45 6.69
C PHE A 238 -12.17 -8.95 6.96
N ASN A 239 -11.18 -9.42 7.72
CA ASN A 239 -11.29 -10.70 8.41
C ASN A 239 -12.14 -10.50 9.68
N PRO A 240 -13.25 -11.25 9.89
CA PRO A 240 -14.16 -11.06 11.04
C PRO A 240 -13.48 -11.15 12.42
N THR A 241 -12.47 -12.01 12.57
CA THR A 241 -11.70 -12.13 13.83
C THR A 241 -10.81 -10.91 14.09
N LEU A 242 -10.21 -10.32 13.04
CA LEU A 242 -9.32 -9.17 13.19
C LEU A 242 -10.10 -7.88 13.40
N ILE A 243 -11.18 -7.64 12.65
CA ILE A 243 -11.98 -6.42 12.79
C ILE A 243 -12.66 -6.32 14.16
N ALA A 244 -12.99 -7.46 14.80
CA ALA A 244 -13.51 -7.49 16.17
C ALA A 244 -12.57 -6.87 17.23
N LEU A 245 -11.26 -6.75 16.95
CA LEU A 245 -10.31 -6.05 17.83
C LEU A 245 -10.60 -4.56 17.99
N ILE A 246 -11.45 -3.97 17.13
CA ILE A 246 -11.94 -2.59 17.27
C ILE A 246 -12.65 -2.34 18.62
N HIS A 247 -13.24 -3.40 19.19
CA HIS A 247 -13.94 -3.39 20.49
C HIS A 247 -13.02 -3.65 21.69
N GLU A 248 -11.77 -4.09 21.43
CA GLU A 248 -10.75 -4.36 22.46
C GLU A 248 -9.71 -3.22 22.58
N THR A 249 -9.65 -2.29 21.62
CA THR A 249 -8.60 -1.27 21.56
C THR A 249 -9.02 0.10 22.12
N ILE A 250 -8.05 0.86 22.64
CA ILE A 250 -8.23 2.29 22.97
C ILE A 250 -7.95 3.21 21.78
N GLN A 251 -7.33 2.72 20.71
CA GLN A 251 -6.96 3.50 19.54
C GLN A 251 -6.76 2.59 18.32
N PHE A 252 -7.20 3.06 17.15
CA PHE A 252 -6.75 2.53 15.86
C PHE A 252 -6.08 3.65 15.04
N GLU A 253 -5.18 3.29 14.14
CA GLU A 253 -4.52 4.20 13.20
C GLU A 253 -5.02 3.93 11.77
N SER A 254 -5.28 4.99 10.99
CA SER A 254 -5.58 4.94 9.55
C SER A 254 -4.47 5.61 8.72
N ASP A 255 -4.16 5.05 7.55
CA ASP A 255 -3.20 5.60 6.57
C ASP A 255 -3.51 5.05 5.17
N GLY A 256 -3.29 5.88 4.14
CA GLY A 256 -3.52 5.58 2.74
C GLY A 256 -2.24 5.18 2.00
N THR A 257 -2.12 3.91 1.63
CA THR A 257 -0.96 3.34 0.93
C THR A 257 -1.20 3.16 -0.58
N PHE A 258 -0.45 3.94 -1.36
CA PHE A 258 -0.40 3.89 -2.83
C PHE A 258 0.63 2.89 -3.39
N LYS A 259 1.19 2.02 -2.54
CA LYS A 259 2.31 1.12 -2.92
C LYS A 259 1.85 -0.28 -3.28
N ARG A 260 0.74 -0.74 -2.71
CA ARG A 260 0.34 -2.15 -2.80
C ARG A 260 -0.47 -2.44 -4.04
N VAL A 261 -1.42 -1.58 -4.36
CA VAL A 261 -2.25 -1.65 -5.57
C VAL A 261 -1.63 -0.78 -6.68
N GLU A 262 -1.80 -1.19 -7.93
CA GLU A 262 -1.44 -0.43 -9.14
C GLU A 262 -2.70 -0.29 -10.01
N GLY A 263 -3.05 0.95 -10.36
CA GLY A 263 -4.25 1.26 -11.17
C GLY A 263 -5.05 2.43 -10.60
N GLU A 264 -6.38 2.34 -10.71
CA GLU A 264 -7.34 3.37 -10.25
C GLU A 264 -7.46 3.43 -8.71
N PHE A 265 -7.19 2.33 -8.02
CA PHE A 265 -7.44 2.19 -6.58
C PHE A 265 -6.16 2.38 -5.76
N ASP A 266 -6.25 3.22 -4.74
CA ASP A 266 -5.39 3.20 -3.57
C ASP A 266 -5.95 2.23 -2.51
N GLU A 267 -5.12 1.90 -1.53
CA GLU A 267 -5.51 1.13 -0.36
C GLU A 267 -5.44 1.98 0.91
N TYR A 268 -6.35 1.71 1.83
CA TYR A 268 -6.47 2.30 3.15
C TYR A 268 -6.35 1.17 4.19
N GLU A 269 -5.33 1.22 5.05
CA GLU A 269 -5.14 0.22 6.10
C GLU A 269 -5.61 0.77 7.45
N LEU A 270 -6.45 0.00 8.14
CA LEU A 270 -6.83 0.25 9.52
C LEU A 270 -5.99 -0.65 10.42
N THR A 271 -5.25 -0.07 11.35
CA THR A 271 -4.29 -0.81 12.18
C THR A 271 -4.49 -0.54 13.67
N THR A 272 -4.14 -1.49 14.53
CA THR A 272 -4.30 -1.37 15.98
C THR A 272 -3.22 -2.13 16.74
N TRP A 273 -3.11 -1.88 18.05
CA TRP A 273 -2.30 -2.71 18.94
C TRP A 273 -3.15 -3.83 19.56
N ALA A 274 -2.91 -5.07 19.15
CA ALA A 274 -3.54 -6.24 19.76
C ALA A 274 -2.79 -6.63 21.05
N SER A 275 -3.27 -6.11 22.18
CA SER A 275 -2.69 -6.34 23.52
C SER A 275 -2.51 -7.83 23.84
N GLY A 276 -3.53 -8.65 23.55
CA GLY A 276 -3.53 -10.10 23.77
C GLY A 276 -2.46 -10.89 23.00
N ILE A 277 -1.75 -10.29 22.03
CA ILE A 277 -0.60 -10.89 21.35
C ILE A 277 0.66 -10.02 21.35
N ASN A 278 0.63 -8.86 22.02
CA ASN A 278 1.69 -7.85 22.01
C ASN A 278 2.25 -7.55 20.61
N PHE A 279 1.34 -7.34 19.65
CA PHE A 279 1.68 -7.10 18.24
C PHE A 279 0.76 -6.06 17.59
N ALA A 280 1.31 -5.31 16.64
CA ALA A 280 0.52 -4.45 15.76
C ALA A 280 -0.23 -5.32 14.74
N VAL A 281 -1.48 -5.00 14.43
CA VAL A 281 -2.34 -5.80 13.54
C VAL A 281 -3.09 -4.88 12.60
N THR A 282 -3.11 -5.21 11.30
CA THR A 282 -4.06 -4.62 10.35
C THR A 282 -5.39 -5.33 10.53
N ILE A 283 -6.44 -4.57 10.85
CA ILE A 283 -7.79 -5.06 11.14
C ILE A 283 -8.75 -4.90 9.97
N GLY A 284 -8.36 -4.10 8.97
CA GLY A 284 -9.12 -3.92 7.74
C GLY A 284 -8.29 -3.33 6.61
N HIS A 285 -8.65 -3.73 5.40
CA HIS A 285 -8.11 -3.23 4.14
C HIS A 285 -9.28 -2.68 3.32
N ILE A 286 -9.27 -1.38 3.03
CA ILE A 286 -10.34 -0.72 2.27
C ILE A 286 -9.72 -0.15 0.99
N TYR A 287 -10.32 -0.40 -0.17
CA TYR A 287 -9.79 0.08 -1.46
C TYR A 287 -10.69 1.18 -2.00
N PHE A 288 -10.10 2.26 -2.47
CA PHE A 288 -10.83 3.46 -2.87
C PHE A 288 -10.12 4.21 -3.99
N ASN A 289 -10.86 4.99 -4.80
CA ASN A 289 -10.33 5.64 -6.00
C ASN A 289 -10.18 7.17 -5.92
N TRP A 290 -10.65 7.84 -4.86
CA TRP A 290 -10.57 9.29 -4.71
C TRP A 290 -10.17 9.75 -3.32
N LYS A 291 -9.24 10.69 -3.23
CA LYS A 291 -8.81 11.35 -1.98
C LYS A 291 -9.56 12.66 -1.80
N ASN A 292 -10.82 12.58 -1.38
CA ASN A 292 -11.67 13.73 -1.10
C ASN A 292 -12.60 13.46 0.10
N GLN A 293 -13.12 14.53 0.71
CA GLN A 293 -13.94 14.49 1.92
C GLN A 293 -15.12 13.51 1.81
N ALA A 294 -15.85 13.52 0.69
CA ALA A 294 -16.98 12.62 0.45
C ALA A 294 -16.57 11.14 0.40
N THR A 295 -15.41 10.82 -0.17
CA THR A 295 -14.91 9.43 -0.25
C THR A 295 -14.39 8.95 1.10
N TYR A 296 -13.72 9.81 1.86
CA TYR A 296 -13.35 9.48 3.24
C TYR A 296 -14.59 9.33 4.13
N LYS A 297 -15.62 10.16 3.99
CA LYS A 297 -16.90 9.96 4.68
C LYS A 297 -17.51 8.60 4.35
N ALA A 298 -17.56 8.21 3.07
CA ALA A 298 -18.03 6.89 2.66
C ALA A 298 -17.20 5.74 3.27
N ILE A 299 -15.87 5.88 3.35
CA ILE A 299 -14.99 4.91 4.05
C ILE A 299 -15.39 4.76 5.52
N TYR A 300 -15.66 5.85 6.25
CA TYR A 300 -16.02 5.77 7.67
C TYR A 300 -17.48 5.36 7.92
N ASP A 301 -18.43 5.77 7.06
CA ASP A 301 -19.83 5.34 7.11
C ASP A 301 -19.93 3.82 6.88
N GLY A 302 -19.26 3.33 5.83
CA GLY A 302 -19.19 1.91 5.51
C GLY A 302 -18.42 1.10 6.55
N LEU A 303 -17.37 1.66 7.17
CA LEU A 303 -16.67 1.04 8.30
C LEU A 303 -17.62 0.82 9.49
N GLN A 304 -18.37 1.84 9.90
CA GLN A 304 -19.36 1.71 10.99
C GLN A 304 -20.41 0.63 10.69
N LYS A 305 -21.00 0.70 9.49
CA LYS A 305 -22.00 -0.26 8.97
C LYS A 305 -21.47 -1.69 8.98
N HIS A 306 -20.27 -1.92 8.43
CA HIS A 306 -19.71 -3.26 8.33
C HIS A 306 -19.21 -3.80 9.67
N VAL A 307 -18.66 -2.98 10.57
CA VAL A 307 -18.33 -3.43 11.95
C VAL A 307 -19.60 -3.89 12.67
N GLY A 308 -20.68 -3.09 12.62
CA GLY A 308 -21.96 -3.44 13.21
C GLY A 308 -22.53 -4.76 12.67
N MET A 309 -22.48 -4.94 11.34
CA MET A 309 -22.92 -6.16 10.66
C MET A 309 -22.08 -7.40 11.02
N ILE A 310 -20.74 -7.27 11.05
CA ILE A 310 -19.82 -8.39 11.23
C ILE A 310 -19.76 -8.86 12.69
N THR A 311 -19.78 -7.92 13.63
CA THR A 311 -19.54 -8.20 15.06
C THR A 311 -20.80 -8.15 15.92
N GLY A 312 -21.92 -7.69 15.36
CA GLY A 312 -23.15 -7.42 16.11
C GLY A 312 -23.06 -6.22 17.07
N GLN A 313 -21.98 -5.44 17.02
CA GLN A 313 -21.71 -4.33 17.93
C GLN A 313 -21.24 -3.09 17.14
N PRO A 314 -21.77 -1.89 17.42
CA PRO A 314 -21.32 -0.66 16.77
C PRO A 314 -19.94 -0.23 17.28
N ILE A 315 -19.21 0.53 16.47
CA ILE A 315 -18.02 1.27 16.93
C ILE A 315 -18.46 2.27 18.00
N ARG A 316 -17.72 2.38 19.12
CA ARG A 316 -18.03 3.32 20.19
C ARG A 316 -16.81 4.10 20.67
N PHE A 317 -16.88 5.42 20.55
CA PHE A 317 -15.90 6.34 21.13
C PHE A 317 -16.21 6.65 22.58
N HIS A 318 -15.22 6.53 23.45
CA HIS A 318 -15.31 6.72 24.90
C HIS A 318 -15.96 8.05 25.32
N VAL A 319 -15.58 9.13 24.62
CA VAL A 319 -16.06 10.49 24.87
C VAL A 319 -17.42 10.78 24.22
N LEU A 320 -17.79 10.07 23.15
CA LEU A 320 -19.03 10.32 22.41
C LEU A 320 -20.20 9.45 22.89
N GLN A 321 -19.91 8.24 23.39
CA GLN A 321 -20.92 7.20 23.64
C GLN A 321 -20.69 6.42 24.93
N LYS A 322 -21.80 6.03 25.56
CA LYS A 322 -21.76 5.27 26.81
C LYS A 322 -21.17 3.88 26.58
N GLY A 323 -20.15 3.54 27.37
CA GLY A 323 -19.42 2.28 27.26
C GLY A 323 -18.46 2.20 26.08
N GLY A 324 -18.11 3.32 25.44
CA GLY A 324 -17.08 3.34 24.42
C GLY A 324 -15.67 3.07 24.96
N ASN A 325 -14.90 2.28 24.22
CA ASN A 325 -13.52 1.91 24.49
C ASN A 325 -12.52 2.80 23.72
N ILE A 326 -12.89 3.28 22.53
CA ILE A 326 -11.98 3.99 21.63
C ILE A 326 -11.81 5.43 22.09
N GLN A 327 -10.59 5.82 22.42
CA GLN A 327 -10.24 7.15 22.92
C GLN A 327 -9.71 8.07 21.81
N ALA A 328 -9.12 7.50 20.74
CA ALA A 328 -8.70 8.27 19.58
C ALA A 328 -8.67 7.47 18.27
N VAL A 329 -8.68 8.19 17.15
CA VAL A 329 -8.18 7.72 15.85
C VAL A 329 -6.84 8.38 15.57
N GLY A 330 -5.81 7.56 15.33
CA GLY A 330 -4.51 8.01 14.87
C GLY A 330 -4.51 8.24 13.36
N THR A 331 -4.13 9.43 12.92
CA THR A 331 -4.18 9.80 11.49
C THR A 331 -2.90 10.50 11.03
N ASP A 332 -2.77 10.60 9.71
CA ASP A 332 -1.86 11.53 9.06
C ASP A 332 -2.44 12.96 9.06
N MET A 333 -1.87 13.87 8.26
CA MET A 333 -2.32 15.27 8.18
C MET A 333 -3.16 15.56 6.92
N GLU A 334 -3.86 14.55 6.39
CA GLU A 334 -4.73 14.72 5.23
C GLU A 334 -6.03 15.41 5.66
N LEU A 335 -6.26 16.64 5.19
CA LEU A 335 -7.39 17.44 5.64
C LEU A 335 -8.72 16.83 5.20
N ALA A 336 -8.76 16.25 3.99
CA ALA A 336 -9.94 15.58 3.47
C ALA A 336 -10.33 14.33 4.28
N GLU A 337 -9.34 13.60 4.81
CA GLU A 337 -9.55 12.45 5.71
C GLU A 337 -10.18 12.91 7.02
N LEU A 338 -9.58 13.92 7.65
CA LEU A 338 -10.05 14.46 8.94
C LEU A 338 -11.47 15.04 8.84
N GLN A 339 -11.79 15.72 7.75
CA GLN A 339 -13.13 16.26 7.48
C GLN A 339 -14.15 15.14 7.27
N GLY A 340 -13.88 14.19 6.36
CA GLY A 340 -14.79 13.08 6.07
C GLY A 340 -15.02 12.16 7.26
N MET A 341 -13.98 11.95 8.08
CA MET A 341 -14.10 11.23 9.35
C MET A 341 -14.99 11.96 10.35
N GLY A 342 -14.83 13.28 10.50
CA GLY A 342 -15.69 14.11 11.33
C GLY A 342 -17.17 14.06 10.89
N ASP A 343 -17.43 14.22 9.59
CA ASP A 343 -18.79 14.16 9.02
C ASP A 343 -19.47 12.80 9.24
N SER A 344 -18.68 11.73 9.33
CA SER A 344 -19.16 10.37 9.58
C SER A 344 -19.45 10.11 11.07
N PHE A 345 -18.63 10.66 11.97
CA PHE A 345 -18.73 10.41 13.41
C PHE A 345 -19.61 11.41 14.18
N VAL A 346 -20.08 12.50 13.56
CA VAL A 346 -21.15 13.35 14.12
C VAL A 346 -22.39 12.53 14.52
N ALA A 347 -22.76 11.53 13.71
CA ALA A 347 -23.89 10.65 13.97
C ALA A 347 -23.71 9.69 15.17
N LEU A 348 -22.49 9.54 15.69
CA LEU A 348 -22.18 8.70 16.86
C LEU A 348 -22.31 9.44 18.19
N ASN A 349 -22.55 10.76 18.19
CA ASN A 349 -22.63 11.52 19.44
C ASN A 349 -23.91 11.22 20.22
N GLU A 350 -23.77 10.74 21.46
CA GLU A 350 -24.86 10.61 22.45
C GLU A 350 -24.82 11.83 23.40
N PRO A 351 -25.62 12.90 23.20
CA PRO A 351 -25.45 14.17 23.93
C PRO A 351 -25.64 14.03 25.44
N GLU A 352 -26.46 13.07 25.88
CA GLU A 352 -26.65 12.74 27.30
C GLU A 352 -25.37 12.24 27.97
N HIS A 353 -24.50 11.55 27.23
CA HIS A 353 -23.20 11.06 27.71
C HIS A 353 -22.10 12.09 27.48
N SER A 354 -21.91 12.53 26.23
CA SER A 354 -20.80 13.40 25.82
C SER A 354 -20.90 14.84 26.32
N LYS A 355 -22.12 15.31 26.61
CA LYS A 355 -22.47 16.72 26.88
C LYS A 355 -22.18 17.66 25.70
N ILE A 356 -21.95 17.13 24.51
CA ILE A 356 -21.79 17.90 23.27
C ILE A 356 -23.18 18.05 22.62
N LEU A 357 -23.75 19.26 22.69
CA LEU A 357 -24.97 19.63 21.98
C LEU A 357 -24.61 20.09 20.57
N ASP A 358 -25.46 19.76 19.58
CA ASP A 358 -25.34 20.13 18.17
C ASP A 358 -23.91 20.02 17.60
N PRO A 359 -23.28 18.84 17.68
CA PRO A 359 -21.88 18.64 17.29
C PRO A 359 -21.62 18.94 15.82
N THR A 360 -20.61 19.75 15.54
CA THR A 360 -20.02 19.87 14.21
C THR A 360 -18.92 18.82 14.00
N SER A 361 -18.61 18.50 12.74
CA SER A 361 -17.51 17.62 12.36
C SER A 361 -16.16 18.05 12.98
N GLU A 362 -15.91 19.35 13.05
CA GLU A 362 -14.72 19.93 13.68
C GLU A 362 -14.73 19.75 15.21
N GLU A 363 -15.90 19.93 15.84
CA GLU A 363 -16.03 19.75 17.29
C GLU A 363 -15.76 18.30 17.69
N ILE A 364 -16.42 17.34 17.04
CA ILE A 364 -16.18 15.89 17.27
C ILE A 364 -14.70 15.56 17.13
N MET A 365 -14.07 16.04 16.07
CA MET A 365 -12.67 15.75 15.79
C MET A 365 -11.69 16.31 16.84
N LYS A 366 -12.04 17.39 17.58
CA LYS A 366 -11.23 17.85 18.72
C LYS A 366 -11.21 16.86 19.89
N HIS A 367 -12.23 16.00 20.01
CA HIS A 367 -12.36 15.02 21.10
C HIS A 367 -11.76 13.64 20.78
N ILE A 368 -11.50 13.32 19.50
CA ILE A 368 -11.07 11.97 19.08
C ILE A 368 -9.86 11.94 18.11
N SER A 369 -9.44 13.07 17.53
CA SER A 369 -8.34 13.07 16.55
C SER A 369 -6.97 13.10 17.22
N LYS A 370 -6.07 12.22 16.77
CA LYS A 370 -4.65 12.20 17.17
C LYS A 370 -3.76 12.15 15.94
N ILE A 371 -3.01 13.22 15.69
CA ILE A 371 -2.18 13.33 14.48
C ILE A 371 -0.75 12.84 14.73
N CYS A 372 -0.20 12.17 13.73
CA CYS A 372 1.16 11.66 13.77
C CYS A 372 2.22 12.77 13.87
N ILE A 373 2.90 12.84 15.02
CA ILE A 373 4.07 13.72 15.24
C ILE A 373 5.22 13.38 14.29
N THR A 374 5.35 12.13 13.81
CA THR A 374 6.39 11.79 12.83
C THR A 374 6.11 12.42 11.47
N HIS A 375 4.86 12.49 11.02
CA HIS A 375 4.50 13.17 9.78
C HIS A 375 4.58 14.69 9.93
N PHE A 376 4.20 15.23 11.10
CA PHE A 376 4.49 16.64 11.45
C PHE A 376 5.99 16.97 11.33
N LYS A 377 6.86 16.19 12.00
CA LYS A 377 8.31 16.42 12.01
C LYS A 377 8.97 16.24 10.63
N ARG A 378 8.43 15.38 9.76
CA ARG A 378 8.86 15.32 8.34
C ARG A 378 8.58 16.65 7.61
N GLY A 379 7.40 17.24 7.79
CA GLY A 379 7.11 18.56 7.24
C GLY A 379 8.07 19.66 7.75
N VAL A 380 8.55 19.56 8.99
CA VAL A 380 9.58 20.48 9.53
C VAL A 380 10.96 20.21 8.94
N HIS A 381 11.32 18.95 8.66
CA HIS A 381 12.59 18.63 7.99
C HIS A 381 12.72 19.32 6.62
N ASP A 382 11.61 19.45 5.86
CA ASP A 382 11.59 20.13 4.57
C ASP A 382 11.79 21.66 4.67
N LEU A 383 11.74 22.23 5.88
CA LEU A 383 12.01 23.64 6.14
C LEU A 383 13.45 23.87 6.63
N ARG A 384 14.21 22.83 6.96
CA ARG A 384 15.52 22.93 7.65
C ARG A 384 16.56 23.78 6.93
N SER A 385 16.53 23.85 5.59
CA SER A 385 17.46 24.69 4.81
C SER A 385 17.10 26.17 4.78
N LEU A 386 15.96 26.57 5.35
CA LEU A 386 15.44 27.95 5.35
C LEU A 386 15.56 28.65 6.71
N VAL A 387 16.14 27.98 7.71
CA VAL A 387 16.14 28.40 9.12
C VAL A 387 17.46 28.04 9.80
N SER A 388 17.80 28.73 10.89
CA SER A 388 18.91 28.35 11.77
C SER A 388 18.59 27.05 12.53
N ASN A 389 19.59 26.45 13.20
CA ASN A 389 19.35 25.28 14.06
C ASN A 389 18.38 25.58 15.22
N ASP A 390 18.44 26.78 15.81
CA ASP A 390 17.57 27.16 16.93
C ASP A 390 16.13 27.39 16.47
N GLU A 391 15.97 28.04 15.31
CA GLU A 391 14.68 28.22 14.65
C GLU A 391 14.07 26.88 14.22
N TYR A 392 14.89 25.95 13.72
CA TYR A 392 14.48 24.58 13.42
C TYR A 392 14.03 23.81 14.68
N ASN A 393 14.74 23.98 15.80
CA ASN A 393 14.32 23.41 17.08
C ASN A 393 12.99 24.03 17.55
N HIS A 394 12.79 25.33 17.34
CA HIS A 394 11.53 26.02 17.63
C HIS A 394 10.36 25.44 16.80
N LEU A 395 10.55 25.23 15.48
CA LEU A 395 9.57 24.55 14.62
C LEU A 395 9.29 23.11 15.08
N MET A 396 10.31 22.37 15.54
CA MET A 396 10.18 21.00 16.02
C MET A 396 9.41 20.89 17.35
N ASN A 397 9.36 21.97 18.13
CA ASN A 397 8.75 21.99 19.47
C ASN A 397 7.27 22.44 19.48
N VAL A 398 6.72 22.84 18.34
CA VAL A 398 5.30 23.22 18.18
C VAL A 398 4.29 22.22 18.79
N PRO A 399 4.45 20.88 18.71
CA PRO A 399 3.52 19.93 19.34
C PRO A 399 3.46 20.01 20.88
N TYR A 400 4.41 20.70 21.51
CA TYR A 400 4.54 20.87 22.96
C TYR A 400 4.14 22.29 23.43
N LEU A 401 3.47 23.09 22.59
CA LEU A 401 2.94 24.40 23.02
C LEU A 401 1.78 24.22 24.00
N GLU A 402 1.91 24.78 25.20
CA GLU A 402 1.00 24.51 26.32
C GLU A 402 -0.20 25.48 26.39
N SER A 403 -0.21 26.57 25.61
CA SER A 403 -1.28 27.57 25.64
C SER A 403 -1.59 28.24 24.31
N LYS A 404 -2.80 28.79 24.20
CA LYS A 404 -3.22 29.64 23.06
C LYS A 404 -2.37 30.90 22.91
N ILE A 405 -1.79 31.40 24.01
CA ILE A 405 -0.86 32.55 23.99
C ILE A 405 0.41 32.15 23.26
N ALA A 406 1.04 31.03 23.65
CA ALA A 406 2.25 30.52 23.00
C ALA A 406 2.05 30.20 21.50
N ILE A 407 0.85 29.72 21.11
CA ILE A 407 0.47 29.53 19.70
C ILE A 407 0.37 30.87 18.95
N SER A 408 -0.15 31.91 19.61
CA SER A 408 -0.25 33.25 19.03
C SER A 408 1.13 33.89 18.86
N GLU A 409 2.00 33.80 19.88
CA GLU A 409 3.40 34.24 19.83
C GLU A 409 4.19 33.52 18.73
N PHE A 410 4.03 32.19 18.62
CA PHE A 410 4.63 31.42 17.53
C PHE A 410 4.10 31.86 16.15
N THR A 411 2.81 32.19 16.04
CA THR A 411 2.19 32.69 14.80
C THR A 411 2.78 34.05 14.39
N GLU A 412 2.98 34.97 15.33
CA GLU A 412 3.66 36.24 15.05
C GLU A 412 5.13 36.04 14.68
N TRP A 413 5.83 35.13 15.35
CA TRP A 413 7.20 34.75 14.98
C TRP A 413 7.27 34.19 13.54
N VAL A 414 6.32 33.36 13.12
CA VAL A 414 6.23 32.86 11.72
C VAL A 414 6.03 34.01 10.74
N LYS A 415 5.14 34.97 11.03
CA LYS A 415 4.90 36.16 10.18
C LYS A 415 6.18 36.98 10.03
N GLN A 416 6.95 37.16 11.10
CA GLN A 416 8.21 37.92 11.09
C GLN A 416 9.29 37.30 10.18
N LYS A 417 9.27 35.97 9.94
CA LYS A 417 10.25 35.32 9.04
C LYS A 417 10.10 35.70 7.57
N LYS A 418 8.96 36.25 7.14
CA LYS A 418 8.68 36.64 5.74
C LYS A 418 8.93 35.52 4.71
N SER A 419 8.97 34.26 5.15
CA SER A 419 9.27 33.09 4.33
C SER A 419 7.97 32.41 3.93
N LYS A 420 7.57 32.57 2.67
CA LYS A 420 6.29 32.03 2.16
C LYS A 420 6.12 30.54 2.49
N LYS A 421 7.18 29.73 2.33
CA LYS A 421 7.13 28.28 2.62
C LYS A 421 6.82 27.98 4.09
N ILE A 422 7.36 28.76 5.04
CA ILE A 422 7.10 28.60 6.47
C ILE A 422 5.69 29.11 6.82
N SER A 423 5.27 30.23 6.25
CA SER A 423 3.92 30.77 6.44
C SER A 423 2.84 29.84 5.87
N ASP A 424 3.01 29.32 4.66
CA ASP A 424 2.11 28.35 4.03
C ASP A 424 2.02 27.06 4.88
N TRP A 425 3.17 26.54 5.33
CA TRP A 425 3.22 25.38 6.23
C TRP A 425 2.46 25.63 7.52
N TRP A 426 2.63 26.80 8.15
CA TRP A 426 1.94 27.12 9.41
C TRP A 426 0.44 27.35 9.22
N ASN A 427 0.03 28.04 8.15
CA ASN A 427 -1.38 28.23 7.80
C ASN A 427 -2.12 26.89 7.57
N HIS A 428 -1.42 25.88 7.06
CA HIS A 428 -1.93 24.50 6.99
C HIS A 428 -2.06 23.85 8.38
N LYS A 429 -1.18 24.15 9.35
CA LYS A 429 -1.29 23.59 10.71
C LYS A 429 -2.31 24.31 11.58
N LEU A 430 -2.60 25.58 11.29
CA LEU A 430 -3.66 26.36 11.93
C LEU A 430 -5.09 25.90 11.59
N GLN A 431 -5.27 25.02 10.60
CA GLN A 431 -6.58 24.39 10.34
C GLN A 431 -7.04 23.63 11.58
N ALA A 432 -8.25 23.89 12.08
CA ALA A 432 -8.69 23.44 13.41
C ALA A 432 -8.58 21.92 13.61
N PHE A 433 -9.04 21.14 12.63
CA PHE A 433 -8.89 19.67 12.57
C PHE A 433 -7.44 19.18 12.77
N ILE A 434 -6.47 19.96 12.31
CA ILE A 434 -5.04 19.63 12.34
C ILE A 434 -4.40 20.13 13.64
N LEU A 435 -4.69 21.37 14.04
CA LEU A 435 -4.12 21.96 15.24
C LEU A 435 -4.51 21.19 16.51
N SER A 436 -5.77 20.77 16.62
CA SER A 436 -6.27 20.00 17.78
C SER A 436 -5.73 18.57 17.84
N GLY A 437 -5.37 17.98 16.70
CA GLY A 437 -4.76 16.65 16.65
C GLY A 437 -3.25 16.65 16.97
N ILE A 438 -2.57 17.79 16.85
CA ILE A 438 -1.13 17.94 17.09
C ILE A 438 -0.84 18.50 18.49
N ILE A 439 -1.59 19.50 18.96
CA ILE A 439 -1.28 20.27 20.17
C ILE A 439 -2.36 20.05 21.24
N GLN A 440 -1.96 19.57 22.42
CA GLN A 440 -2.88 19.22 23.50
C GLN A 440 -3.78 20.38 23.94
N CYS A 441 -3.26 21.61 24.03
CA CYS A 441 -4.04 22.78 24.45
C CYS A 441 -5.06 23.28 23.40
N CYS A 442 -5.06 22.71 22.20
CA CYS A 442 -6.10 22.87 21.18
C CYS A 442 -7.02 21.64 21.04
N SER A 443 -6.65 20.52 21.65
CA SER A 443 -7.50 19.33 21.76
C SER A 443 -8.59 19.55 22.82
N LYS A 444 -9.68 18.78 22.70
CA LYS A 444 -10.70 18.60 23.73
C LYS A 444 -10.69 17.18 24.32
N MET A 445 -9.79 16.30 23.85
CA MET A 445 -9.48 15.04 24.51
C MET A 445 -9.16 15.27 25.99
N SER A 446 -9.59 14.36 26.86
CA SER A 446 -9.18 14.38 28.27
C SER A 446 -7.65 14.24 28.37
N ALA A 447 -7.05 14.76 29.45
CA ALA A 447 -5.61 14.63 29.66
C ALA A 447 -5.16 13.16 29.71
N GLU A 448 -5.98 12.29 30.31
CA GLU A 448 -5.78 10.84 30.32
C GLU A 448 -5.80 10.26 28.90
N SER A 449 -6.84 10.53 28.11
CA SER A 449 -6.93 10.04 26.74
C SER A 449 -5.83 10.58 25.84
N TRP A 450 -5.36 11.81 26.08
CA TRP A 450 -4.21 12.35 25.37
C TRP A 450 -2.90 11.64 25.74
N VAL A 451 -2.73 11.18 26.99
CA VAL A 451 -1.53 10.46 27.44
C VAL A 451 -1.56 8.98 27.05
N LEU A 452 -2.72 8.32 27.11
CA LEU A 452 -2.88 6.90 26.76
C LEU A 452 -2.76 6.62 25.26
N THR A 453 -3.01 7.61 24.40
CA THR A 453 -3.03 7.46 22.94
C THR A 453 -1.69 7.83 22.29
N ASN A 454 -1.20 6.94 21.41
CA ASN A 454 0.05 7.11 20.70
C ASN A 454 -0.05 8.25 19.66
N SER A 455 0.93 9.14 19.67
CA SER A 455 1.12 10.21 18.69
C SER A 455 2.16 9.86 17.61
N THR A 456 2.48 8.57 17.46
CA THR A 456 3.51 8.07 16.51
C THR A 456 2.95 6.94 15.66
N THR A 457 2.96 7.08 14.32
CA THR A 457 2.56 6.01 13.38
C THR A 457 3.57 4.86 13.27
N ASN A 458 4.17 4.46 14.39
CA ASN A 458 5.02 3.27 14.41
C ASN A 458 4.18 2.03 14.11
N ILE A 459 2.95 1.95 14.62
CA ILE A 459 2.02 0.84 14.36
C ILE A 459 1.71 0.79 12.86
N ASN A 460 1.14 1.86 12.28
CA ASN A 460 0.72 1.82 10.88
C ASN A 460 1.91 1.68 9.90
N LYS A 461 3.03 2.40 10.15
CA LYS A 461 4.22 2.30 9.29
C LYS A 461 4.88 0.91 9.34
N ASP A 462 4.95 0.29 10.53
CA ASP A 462 5.48 -1.07 10.65
C ASP A 462 4.53 -2.08 10.00
N MET A 463 3.21 -1.87 10.10
CA MET A 463 2.22 -2.70 9.40
C MET A 463 2.26 -2.55 7.89
N HIS A 464 2.29 -1.33 7.33
CA HIS A 464 2.56 -1.11 5.92
C HIS A 464 3.83 -1.83 5.45
N SER A 465 4.91 -1.78 6.24
CA SER A 465 6.17 -2.48 5.93
C SER A 465 6.00 -4.01 5.97
N PHE A 466 5.32 -4.52 7.00
CA PHE A 466 5.00 -5.93 7.18
C PHE A 466 4.13 -6.47 6.04
N THR A 467 3.02 -5.81 5.74
CA THR A 467 2.08 -6.21 4.69
C THR A 467 2.75 -6.20 3.32
N ASN A 468 3.47 -5.12 2.97
CA ASN A 468 4.21 -5.05 1.71
C ASN A 468 5.32 -6.13 1.59
N LYS A 469 5.94 -6.55 2.71
CA LYS A 469 6.94 -7.62 2.74
C LYS A 469 6.33 -9.00 2.47
N HIS A 470 5.12 -9.27 2.97
CA HIS A 470 4.46 -10.59 2.85
C HIS A 470 3.64 -10.72 1.56
N THR A 471 2.83 -9.72 1.24
CA THR A 471 1.94 -9.74 0.06
C THR A 471 2.68 -9.33 -1.23
N GLY A 472 3.53 -8.30 -1.14
CA GLY A 472 4.21 -7.63 -2.26
C GLY A 472 3.52 -6.34 -2.72
N THR A 473 4.28 -5.47 -3.39
CA THR A 473 3.80 -4.20 -3.97
C THR A 473 3.36 -4.33 -5.43
N LYS A 474 2.69 -3.29 -5.97
CA LYS A 474 2.23 -3.17 -7.37
C LYS A 474 1.44 -4.39 -7.87
N LYS A 475 0.29 -4.61 -7.25
CA LYS A 475 -0.66 -5.66 -7.61
C LYS A 475 -1.87 -5.07 -8.33
N SER A 476 -2.53 -5.86 -9.16
CA SER A 476 -3.92 -5.56 -9.49
C SER A 476 -4.82 -5.65 -8.24
N LEU A 477 -5.99 -5.01 -8.28
CA LEU A 477 -6.94 -4.95 -7.17
C LEU A 477 -7.31 -6.35 -6.64
N VAL A 478 -7.66 -7.28 -7.53
CA VAL A 478 -8.01 -8.66 -7.17
C VAL A 478 -6.85 -9.42 -6.54
N GLU A 479 -5.63 -9.27 -7.08
CA GLU A 479 -4.42 -9.87 -6.49
C GLU A 479 -4.09 -9.29 -5.12
N ALA A 480 -4.40 -8.00 -4.87
CA ALA A 480 -4.23 -7.36 -3.58
C ALA A 480 -5.20 -7.96 -2.55
N ILE A 481 -6.51 -7.94 -2.85
CA ILE A 481 -7.59 -8.49 -2.01
C ILE A 481 -7.27 -9.93 -1.60
N LEU A 482 -6.95 -10.81 -2.55
CA LEU A 482 -6.69 -12.22 -2.26
C LEU A 482 -5.39 -12.45 -1.48
N SER A 483 -4.36 -11.62 -1.70
CA SER A 483 -3.11 -11.75 -0.95
C SER A 483 -3.21 -11.23 0.48
N ALA A 484 -4.06 -10.22 0.74
CA ALA A 484 -4.39 -9.79 2.09
C ALA A 484 -5.32 -10.78 2.80
N ARG A 485 -6.38 -11.28 2.13
CA ARG A 485 -7.24 -12.37 2.66
C ARG A 485 -6.42 -13.52 3.23
N LYS A 486 -5.39 -13.95 2.49
CA LYS A 486 -4.48 -14.99 2.96
C LYS A 486 -3.66 -14.57 4.19
N LEU A 487 -3.03 -13.39 4.16
CA LEU A 487 -2.22 -12.89 5.27
C LEU A 487 -3.05 -12.69 6.55
N ASP A 488 -4.23 -12.12 6.41
CA ASP A 488 -5.15 -11.83 7.51
C ASP A 488 -5.67 -13.11 8.15
N ASN A 489 -5.97 -14.14 7.35
CA ASN A 489 -6.33 -15.45 7.87
C ASN A 489 -5.16 -16.11 8.64
N GLU A 490 -3.92 -15.96 8.16
CA GLU A 490 -2.72 -16.42 8.89
C GLU A 490 -2.50 -15.65 10.22
N VAL A 491 -2.78 -14.33 10.25
CA VAL A 491 -2.70 -13.49 11.45
C VAL A 491 -3.84 -13.79 12.44
N ALA A 492 -5.07 -13.99 11.94
CA ALA A 492 -6.24 -14.36 12.75
C ALA A 492 -6.05 -15.73 13.42
N ALA A 493 -5.54 -16.72 12.68
CA ALA A 493 -5.20 -18.03 13.25
C ALA A 493 -4.14 -17.93 14.36
N GLN A 494 -3.12 -17.07 14.18
CA GLN A 494 -2.10 -16.82 15.20
C GLN A 494 -2.70 -16.11 16.44
N LEU A 495 -3.57 -15.11 16.24
CA LEU A 495 -4.28 -14.41 17.31
C LEU A 495 -5.12 -15.38 18.16
N LEU A 496 -5.93 -16.24 17.51
CA LEU A 496 -6.75 -17.25 18.18
C LEU A 496 -5.90 -18.30 18.90
N LEU A 497 -4.81 -18.76 18.28
CA LEU A 497 -3.89 -19.71 18.90
C LEU A 497 -3.21 -19.13 20.15
N SER A 498 -2.74 -17.88 20.09
CA SER A 498 -2.16 -17.19 21.26
C SER A 498 -3.21 -16.92 22.34
N LYS A 499 -4.43 -16.48 22.01
CA LYS A 499 -5.53 -16.34 22.98
C LYS A 499 -5.89 -17.69 23.65
N LYS A 500 -5.83 -18.81 22.92
CA LYS A 500 -6.10 -20.16 23.44
C LYS A 500 -4.97 -20.76 24.30
N THR A 501 -3.71 -20.50 23.95
CA THR A 501 -2.54 -21.14 24.58
C THR A 501 -1.85 -20.27 25.62
N GLY A 502 -2.09 -18.96 25.63
CA GLY A 502 -1.29 -17.98 26.38
C GLY A 502 0.11 -17.74 25.78
N ILE A 503 0.51 -18.47 24.73
CA ILE A 503 1.84 -18.36 24.12
C ILE A 503 1.84 -17.19 23.13
N LEU A 504 2.55 -16.12 23.48
CA LEU A 504 2.77 -14.97 22.60
C LEU A 504 3.77 -15.31 21.49
N LYS A 505 3.46 -14.92 20.25
CA LYS A 505 4.39 -15.02 19.11
C LYS A 505 5.71 -14.28 19.33
N ASN A 506 5.67 -13.18 20.09
CA ASN A 506 6.86 -12.39 20.44
C ASN A 506 6.75 -11.93 21.91
N PRO A 507 7.18 -12.77 22.88
CA PRO A 507 7.06 -12.43 24.30
C PRO A 507 7.94 -11.24 24.70
N ALA A 508 9.10 -11.06 24.05
CA ALA A 508 10.01 -9.92 24.24
C ALA A 508 9.58 -8.67 23.44
N ASN A 509 8.28 -8.38 23.47
CA ASN A 509 7.68 -7.22 22.79
C ASN A 509 6.64 -6.47 23.62
N SER A 510 6.67 -6.66 24.94
CA SER A 510 5.85 -5.88 25.88
C SER A 510 6.16 -4.38 25.78
N ILE A 511 5.32 -3.53 26.41
CA ILE A 511 5.59 -2.10 26.53
C ILE A 511 6.96 -1.87 27.19
N TYR A 512 7.28 -2.63 28.23
CA TYR A 512 8.58 -2.60 28.90
C TYR A 512 9.73 -2.91 27.94
N ASP A 513 9.66 -4.00 27.16
CA ASP A 513 10.70 -4.35 26.19
C ASP A 513 10.89 -3.29 25.10
N ARG A 514 9.80 -2.62 24.69
CA ARG A 514 9.86 -1.51 23.73
C ARG A 514 10.49 -0.28 24.36
N MET A 515 10.11 0.09 25.59
CA MET A 515 10.70 1.22 26.32
C MET A 515 12.19 1.00 26.58
N THR A 516 12.58 -0.17 27.09
CA THR A 516 13.98 -0.55 27.33
C THR A 516 14.80 -0.49 26.04
N ARG A 517 14.35 -1.13 24.95
CA ARG A 517 15.06 -1.07 23.65
C ARG A 517 15.12 0.34 23.08
N ASN A 518 14.09 1.17 23.29
CA ASN A 518 14.13 2.57 22.85
C ASN A 518 15.11 3.41 23.68
N ALA A 519 15.13 3.24 25.00
CA ALA A 519 16.12 3.87 25.88
C ALA A 519 17.55 3.47 25.49
N THR A 520 17.83 2.18 25.29
CA THR A 520 19.13 1.70 24.78
C THR A 520 19.49 2.33 23.44
N ARG A 521 18.53 2.47 22.51
CA ARG A 521 18.74 3.14 21.22
C ARG A 521 19.06 4.62 21.40
N HIS A 522 18.34 5.35 22.25
CA HIS A 522 18.61 6.75 22.54
C HIS A 522 20.00 6.94 23.18
N SER A 523 20.36 6.13 24.17
CA SER A 523 21.70 6.16 24.78
C SER A 523 22.81 5.82 23.77
N SER A 524 22.57 4.85 22.87
CA SER A 524 23.50 4.51 21.79
C SER A 524 23.68 5.65 20.78
N VAL A 525 22.59 6.33 20.39
CA VAL A 525 22.65 7.50 19.50
C VAL A 525 23.33 8.69 20.17
N ALA A 526 23.06 8.94 21.46
CA ALA A 526 23.71 9.97 22.24
C ALA A 526 25.23 9.70 22.37
N ARG A 527 25.63 8.46 22.69
CA ARG A 527 27.02 8.03 22.71
C ARG A 527 27.70 8.22 21.34
N LYS A 528 27.12 7.69 20.26
CA LYS A 528 27.66 7.88 18.89
C LYS A 528 27.70 9.36 18.46
N LYS A 529 26.88 10.24 19.04
CA LYS A 529 26.94 11.69 18.81
C LYS A 529 28.13 12.30 19.57
N ALA A 530 28.24 12.05 20.87
CA ALA A 530 29.35 12.53 21.70
C ALA A 530 30.72 12.03 21.18
N GLU A 531 30.81 10.78 20.73
CA GLU A 531 32.01 10.22 20.10
C GLU A 531 32.40 10.99 18.83
N ARG A 532 31.44 11.38 17.98
CA ARG A 532 31.71 12.19 16.79
C ARG A 532 32.12 13.63 17.13
N GLU A 533 31.46 14.24 18.12
CA GLU A 533 31.80 15.60 18.58
C GLU A 533 33.22 15.63 19.18
N LEU A 534 33.58 14.62 19.98
CA LEU A 534 34.94 14.42 20.48
C LEU A 534 35.93 14.20 19.34
N LEU A 535 35.62 13.34 18.37
CA LEU A 535 36.48 13.10 17.20
C LEU A 535 36.70 14.38 16.39
N GLU A 536 35.67 15.22 16.22
CA GLU A 536 35.76 16.49 15.52
C GLU A 536 36.66 17.50 16.25
N VAL A 537 36.54 17.60 17.58
CA VAL A 537 37.45 18.40 18.42
C VAL A 537 38.89 17.89 18.34
N LEU A 538 39.11 16.56 18.35
CA LEU A 538 40.44 15.97 18.21
C LEU A 538 41.04 16.24 16.82
N CYS A 539 40.26 16.10 15.74
CA CYS A 539 40.72 16.42 14.39
C CYS A 539 41.11 17.90 14.25
N GLN A 540 40.30 18.81 14.83
CA GLN A 540 40.61 20.24 14.86
C GLN A 540 41.87 20.54 15.67
N LYS A 541 42.05 19.91 16.84
CA LYS A 541 43.20 20.12 17.73
C LYS A 541 44.52 19.66 17.10
N TYR A 542 44.51 18.55 16.37
CA TYR A 542 45.72 17.92 15.81
C TYR A 542 45.91 18.16 14.30
N GLY A 543 45.08 19.02 13.68
CA GLY A 543 45.19 19.33 12.25
C GLY A 543 44.96 18.14 11.30
N LEU A 544 44.23 17.13 11.76
CA LEU A 544 44.02 15.88 11.01
C LEU A 544 42.94 16.07 9.94
N ASP A 545 43.23 15.66 8.70
CA ASP A 545 42.26 15.69 7.60
C ASP A 545 41.11 14.69 7.85
N LYS A 546 39.89 15.23 7.88
CA LYS A 546 38.64 14.48 8.09
C LYS A 546 38.45 13.36 7.05
N HIS A 547 39.01 13.48 5.85
CA HIS A 547 38.87 12.46 4.81
C HIS A 547 39.65 11.16 5.07
N VAL A 548 40.72 11.19 5.86
CA VAL A 548 41.57 10.01 6.11
C VAL A 548 40.91 9.04 7.10
N TRP A 549 40.15 9.54 8.07
CA TRP A 549 39.58 8.72 9.15
C TRP A 549 38.25 8.04 8.80
N VAL A 550 37.37 8.69 8.02
CA VAL A 550 36.03 8.17 7.70
C VAL A 550 36.08 6.90 6.83
N LEU A 551 37.19 6.66 6.12
CA LEU A 551 37.37 5.46 5.29
C LEU A 551 37.74 4.18 6.07
N ASN A 552 38.24 4.29 7.30
CA ASN A 552 38.74 3.14 8.07
C ASN A 552 37.82 2.66 9.20
N MET A 553 36.81 3.43 9.61
CA MET A 553 35.86 3.00 10.66
C MET A 553 34.61 2.33 10.08
N GLY A 554 34.72 1.01 9.85
CA GLY A 554 33.56 0.13 9.81
C GLY A 554 32.88 0.05 11.18
N ASP A 555 31.58 -0.27 11.20
CA ASP A 555 30.69 -0.12 12.37
C ASP A 555 30.88 -1.23 13.46
N SER A 556 32.14 -1.54 13.83
CA SER A 556 32.51 -2.58 14.80
C SER A 556 33.15 -2.04 16.08
N THR A 557 33.20 -2.91 17.09
CA THR A 557 33.88 -2.73 18.38
C THR A 557 35.39 -2.49 18.27
N ASP A 558 36.00 -2.75 17.11
CA ASP A 558 37.44 -2.55 16.89
C ASP A 558 37.82 -1.06 16.90
N SER A 559 36.85 -0.17 16.65
CA SER A 559 37.01 1.29 16.71
C SER A 559 37.61 1.78 18.03
N GLN A 560 37.32 1.10 19.14
CA GLN A 560 37.79 1.47 20.48
C GLN A 560 39.26 1.06 20.67
N ARG A 561 39.64 -0.14 20.23
CA ARG A 561 41.05 -0.61 20.20
C ARG A 561 41.92 0.21 19.25
N LEU A 562 41.36 0.67 18.13
CA LEU A 562 42.05 1.54 17.18
C LEU A 562 42.33 2.93 17.79
N LEU A 563 41.43 3.45 18.62
CA LEU A 563 41.67 4.69 19.37
C LEU A 563 42.81 4.53 20.40
N GLU A 564 42.79 3.44 21.18
CA GLU A 564 43.85 3.10 22.14
C GLU A 564 45.21 2.89 21.43
N THR A 565 45.20 2.21 20.27
CA THR A 565 46.40 1.95 19.47
C THR A 565 46.98 3.24 18.88
N VAL A 566 46.16 4.14 18.33
CA VAL A 566 46.65 5.40 17.76
C VAL A 566 47.12 6.37 18.84
N LEU A 567 46.46 6.41 20.01
CA LEU A 567 46.95 7.18 21.16
C LEU A 567 48.26 6.60 21.72
N GLY A 568 48.47 5.29 21.64
CA GLY A 568 49.75 4.64 21.99
C GLY A 568 50.87 4.91 20.97
N ILE A 569 50.57 4.93 19.67
CA ILE A 569 51.57 5.13 18.60
C ILE A 569 52.15 6.56 18.57
N ILE A 570 51.47 7.55 19.14
CA ILE A 570 52.00 8.92 19.25
C ILE A 570 53.17 9.02 20.26
N CYS A 571 53.48 7.94 21.01
CA CYS A 571 54.54 7.91 22.02
C CYS A 571 55.66 6.88 21.71
N SER A 572 56.28 6.96 20.54
CA SER A 572 57.50 6.16 20.23
C SER A 572 58.66 6.91 19.55
N GLU A 573 58.54 8.21 19.27
CA GLU A 573 59.61 9.00 18.63
C GLU A 573 59.86 10.36 19.33
N CYS A 574 60.08 10.34 20.65
CA CYS A 574 60.66 11.46 21.40
C CYS A 574 61.46 10.97 22.62
N GLU A 575 62.78 10.96 22.54
CA GLU A 575 63.63 10.98 23.75
C GLU A 575 63.55 12.37 24.38
N THR A 576 62.67 12.57 25.37
CA THR A 576 62.94 13.31 26.62
C THR A 576 61.70 13.45 27.52
N SER A 577 61.91 13.32 28.83
CA SER A 577 60.96 13.61 29.92
C SER A 577 59.60 12.89 29.90
N VAL A 578 59.56 11.76 30.61
CA VAL A 578 58.32 11.20 31.16
C VAL A 578 57.75 12.16 32.21
N TRP A 579 56.52 12.67 31.98
CA TRP A 579 55.68 13.24 33.02
C TRP A 579 54.46 12.34 33.21
N ILE A 580 54.48 11.55 34.29
CA ILE A 580 53.30 10.79 34.71
C ILE A 580 52.31 11.79 35.31
N LEU A 581 51.14 11.93 34.69
CA LEU A 581 50.03 12.67 35.26
C LEU A 581 49.18 11.67 36.07
N GLU A 582 49.50 11.52 37.35
CA GLU A 582 48.71 10.70 38.28
C GLU A 582 47.30 11.29 38.46
N THR A 583 46.34 10.79 37.69
CA THR A 583 44.93 11.01 37.99
C THR A 583 44.52 10.08 39.13
N ASN A 584 44.48 10.62 40.35
CA ASN A 584 43.88 9.95 41.51
C ASN A 584 42.46 9.42 41.15
N PRO A 585 42.11 8.17 41.51
CA PRO A 585 40.75 7.68 41.34
C PRO A 585 39.82 8.39 42.33
N ALA A 586 38.92 9.23 41.82
CA ALA A 586 37.81 9.76 42.61
C ALA A 586 36.83 8.62 42.97
N PRO A 587 36.16 8.68 44.14
CA PRO A 587 35.78 7.48 44.85
C PRO A 587 34.47 6.83 44.36
N ILE A 588 34.39 5.51 44.54
CA ILE A 588 33.14 4.76 44.52
C ILE A 588 32.26 5.27 45.65
N TYR A 589 31.17 5.96 45.32
CA TYR A 589 30.14 6.31 46.29
C TYR A 589 29.31 5.06 46.63
N SER A 590 29.67 4.41 47.74
CA SER A 590 28.82 3.43 48.40
C SER A 590 27.89 4.12 49.39
N GLU A 591 26.62 4.30 49.04
CA GLU A 591 25.59 4.58 50.04
C GLU A 591 25.08 3.27 50.63
N SER A 592 25.58 2.95 51.82
CA SER A 592 24.98 1.98 52.72
C SER A 592 24.51 2.70 53.99
N SER A 593 23.22 2.65 54.28
CA SER A 593 22.74 2.89 55.65
C SER A 593 21.65 1.89 56.05
N ASN A 594 22.06 0.98 56.94
CA ASN A 594 21.29 0.49 58.07
C ASN A 594 19.88 -0.08 57.85
N ARG A 595 19.80 -1.42 57.90
CA ARG A 595 18.99 -2.07 58.94
C ARG A 595 19.77 -3.20 59.59
N ALA A 596 19.70 -3.28 60.92
CA ALA A 596 20.53 -4.13 61.73
C ALA A 596 19.88 -5.50 62.02
N SER A 597 20.75 -6.51 62.13
CA SER A 597 20.68 -7.65 63.06
C SER A 597 19.34 -8.34 63.35
N SER A 598 19.22 -9.60 62.94
CA SER A 598 19.17 -10.70 63.93
C SER A 598 19.50 -12.06 63.28
N ALA A 599 19.94 -13.01 64.12
CA ALA A 599 20.53 -14.30 63.76
C ALA A 599 19.54 -15.23 62.99
N THR A 600 19.97 -16.27 62.25
CA THR A 600 20.57 -17.50 62.81
C THR A 600 21.23 -18.37 61.73
N GLN A 601 22.21 -19.19 62.12
CA GLN A 601 22.94 -20.15 61.28
C GLN A 601 22.08 -21.32 60.78
N LEU A 602 22.49 -21.92 59.66
CA LEU A 602 22.64 -23.37 59.36
C LEU A 602 22.96 -23.48 57.85
N ASN A 603 24.22 -23.65 57.40
CA ASN A 603 25.16 -24.77 57.53
C ASN A 603 24.79 -25.99 56.64
N LEU A 604 25.83 -26.69 56.14
CA LEU A 604 25.83 -27.82 55.18
C LEU A 604 25.67 -27.46 53.68
N SER A 605 26.31 -28.12 52.71
CA SER A 605 27.69 -28.70 52.57
C SER A 605 27.77 -29.50 51.25
N ASN A 606 28.90 -29.44 50.54
CA ASN A 606 29.37 -30.45 49.56
C ASN A 606 28.48 -30.67 48.30
N MET A 607 28.94 -31.22 47.17
CA MET A 607 30.31 -31.45 46.67
C MET A 607 30.29 -31.47 45.13
N ASP A 608 31.48 -31.46 44.55
CA ASP A 608 31.86 -31.68 43.13
C ASP A 608 31.04 -32.77 42.42
N SER A 609 30.80 -32.75 41.10
CA SER A 609 31.86 -32.87 40.10
C SER A 609 31.36 -33.00 38.64
N ASN A 610 32.17 -32.49 37.70
CA ASN A 610 32.52 -32.98 36.36
C ASN A 610 31.47 -33.39 35.28
N HIS A 611 31.59 -32.66 34.17
CA HIS A 611 31.77 -33.12 32.77
C HIS A 611 31.02 -34.34 32.21
N GLY A 612 30.25 -34.12 31.14
CA GLY A 612 29.78 -35.17 30.22
C GLY A 612 29.35 -34.61 28.86
N SER A 613 30.07 -34.93 27.80
CA SER A 613 29.91 -34.39 26.44
C SER A 613 28.91 -35.19 25.56
N SER A 614 28.37 -34.49 24.56
CA SER A 614 27.97 -34.97 23.21
C SER A 614 26.60 -35.61 22.90
N ASN A 615 26.03 -35.05 21.81
CA ASN A 615 25.26 -35.66 20.72
C ASN A 615 23.89 -36.32 20.97
N GLY A 616 22.88 -35.81 20.24
CA GLY A 616 21.57 -36.44 20.09
C GLY A 616 20.70 -35.73 19.04
N ILE A 617 20.86 -36.09 17.76
CA ILE A 617 19.93 -35.68 16.69
C ILE A 617 18.67 -36.54 16.79
N GLN A 618 17.49 -35.92 16.85
CA GLN A 618 16.25 -36.56 16.39
C GLN A 618 15.43 -35.60 15.53
N GLN A 619 15.23 -35.99 14.27
CA GLN A 619 14.05 -35.59 13.51
C GLN A 619 12.81 -36.23 14.16
N LEU A 620 11.69 -35.52 14.13
CA LEU A 620 10.38 -36.16 14.17
C LEU A 620 9.52 -35.51 13.09
N ASP A 621 9.04 -36.36 12.18
CA ASP A 621 8.21 -35.96 11.05
C ASP A 621 6.74 -35.76 11.44
N LEU A 622 6.06 -35.08 10.51
CA LEU A 622 4.63 -34.94 10.35
C LEU A 622 3.77 -36.10 10.88
N LEU A 623 2.68 -35.75 11.58
CA LEU A 623 1.45 -36.53 11.56
C LEU A 623 0.24 -35.61 11.33
N ASP A 624 -0.55 -35.95 10.32
CA ASP A 624 -1.86 -35.37 10.05
C ASP A 624 -2.87 -35.72 11.15
N MET A 625 -3.77 -34.80 11.48
CA MET A 625 -5.01 -35.12 12.18
C MET A 625 -6.19 -34.34 11.58
N ASN A 626 -6.91 -35.01 10.67
CA ASN A 626 -8.32 -34.73 10.42
C ASN A 626 -9.13 -35.15 11.67
N LEU A 627 -10.06 -34.31 12.13
CA LEU A 627 -11.15 -34.75 13.01
C LEU A 627 -12.46 -34.05 12.63
N THR A 628 -13.39 -34.86 12.14
CA THR A 628 -14.79 -34.49 11.87
C THR A 628 -15.66 -34.87 13.07
N ASN A 629 -16.64 -34.01 13.38
CA ASN A 629 -17.88 -34.28 14.12
C ASN A 629 -17.89 -35.20 15.36
N PHE A 630 -18.28 -34.65 16.52
CA PHE A 630 -19.25 -35.31 17.41
C PHE A 630 -20.12 -34.30 18.16
N TYR A 631 -21.42 -34.60 18.27
CA TYR A 631 -22.45 -33.87 19.02
C TYR A 631 -22.82 -34.68 20.26
N GLN A 632 -22.95 -34.07 21.46
CA GLN A 632 -23.91 -34.48 22.53
C GLN A 632 -23.84 -33.59 23.81
N SER A 633 -24.75 -32.60 23.88
CA SER A 633 -25.79 -32.38 24.93
C SER A 633 -25.56 -32.55 26.46
N VAL A 634 -26.00 -31.52 27.22
CA VAL A 634 -26.45 -31.41 28.66
C VAL A 634 -25.46 -31.73 29.83
N PRO A 635 -25.67 -31.29 31.11
CA PRO A 635 -26.83 -30.59 31.72
C PRO A 635 -26.54 -29.31 32.57
N MET A 636 -27.61 -28.70 33.12
CA MET A 636 -27.62 -27.56 34.05
C MET A 636 -27.65 -27.95 35.55
N ASN A 637 -27.04 -27.10 36.41
CA ASN A 637 -27.41 -26.75 37.81
C ASN A 637 -27.41 -27.85 38.91
N PRO A 638 -27.26 -27.53 40.23
CA PRO A 638 -27.91 -26.42 40.97
C PRO A 638 -27.06 -25.60 42.00
N GLY A 639 -27.69 -24.57 42.60
CA GLY A 639 -27.21 -23.82 43.79
C GLY A 639 -27.45 -24.57 45.12
N PRO A 640 -27.46 -23.94 46.33
CA PRO A 640 -28.44 -22.87 46.68
C PRO A 640 -28.03 -21.85 47.81
N MET A 641 -29.04 -21.14 48.39
CA MET A 641 -29.08 -20.30 49.63
C MET A 641 -28.61 -18.83 49.52
N SER A 642 -29.15 -17.79 50.19
CA SER A 642 -30.42 -17.49 50.96
C SER A 642 -30.33 -16.02 51.49
N SER A 643 -31.36 -15.20 51.80
CA SER A 643 -32.83 -15.20 51.64
C SER A 643 -33.42 -13.81 52.05
N ASP A 644 -34.75 -13.64 52.00
CA ASP A 644 -35.63 -12.73 52.80
C ASP A 644 -35.74 -11.21 52.46
N LEU A 645 -36.90 -10.51 52.54
CA LEU A 645 -38.31 -10.89 52.82
C LEU A 645 -39.33 -9.78 52.40
N TYR A 646 -40.61 -10.16 52.19
CA TYR A 646 -41.85 -9.34 52.05
C TYR A 646 -41.99 -8.31 50.90
N GLY A 647 -43.17 -8.11 50.28
CA GLY A 647 -44.50 -8.73 50.53
C GLY A 647 -45.52 -8.49 49.40
N HIS A 648 -46.67 -9.18 49.47
CA HIS A 648 -47.75 -9.22 48.45
C HIS A 648 -48.63 -7.97 48.40
N GLN A 649 -49.18 -7.66 47.21
CA GLN A 649 -50.65 -7.64 46.98
C GLN A 649 -51.01 -7.70 45.48
N SER A 650 -52.24 -8.08 45.18
CA SER A 650 -52.77 -8.44 43.86
C SER A 650 -53.87 -7.50 43.36
N SER A 651 -54.02 -7.32 42.04
CA SER A 651 -55.32 -7.44 41.33
C SER A 651 -55.31 -6.98 39.84
N SER A 652 -56.09 -7.71 39.03
CA SER A 652 -56.83 -7.32 37.80
C SER A 652 -56.20 -6.55 36.60
N MET A 653 -56.33 -7.18 35.42
CA MET A 653 -56.37 -6.56 34.07
C MET A 653 -57.49 -5.50 33.90
N PRO A 654 -57.44 -4.68 32.83
CA PRO A 654 -58.21 -5.02 31.61
C PRO A 654 -57.47 -4.82 30.26
N LEU A 655 -58.15 -5.25 29.18
CA LEU A 655 -57.75 -5.30 27.76
C LEU A 655 -57.75 -3.94 27.02
N PHE A 656 -57.48 -4.03 25.70
CA PHE A 656 -57.55 -3.03 24.60
C PHE A 656 -56.24 -2.26 24.33
N GLY A 657 -55.79 -2.08 23.08
CA GLY A 657 -56.30 -2.58 21.80
C GLY A 657 -55.34 -2.28 20.64
N ILE A 658 -55.45 -3.04 19.54
CA ILE A 658 -54.67 -2.86 18.29
C ILE A 658 -55.30 -1.74 17.44
N PRO A 659 -54.50 -0.98 16.68
CA PRO A 659 -54.93 -0.45 15.39
C PRO A 659 -54.06 -0.96 14.24
N ASP A 660 -54.70 -1.59 13.25
CA ASP A 660 -54.14 -1.77 11.92
C ASP A 660 -53.99 -0.42 11.22
N ASN A 661 -53.05 -0.33 10.26
CA ASN A 661 -53.31 0.39 9.02
C ASN A 661 -52.38 -0.08 7.89
N GLN A 662 -52.99 -0.54 6.81
CA GLN A 662 -52.37 -0.71 5.50
C GLN A 662 -52.31 0.65 4.77
N LEU A 663 -51.31 0.85 3.91
CA LEU A 663 -51.37 1.60 2.63
C LEU A 663 -50.03 1.35 1.92
N VAL A 664 -49.98 0.41 0.98
CA VAL A 664 -50.19 0.59 -0.48
C VAL A 664 -48.88 0.92 -1.21
N LEU A 665 -48.55 0.03 -2.15
CA LEU A 665 -47.54 0.21 -3.18
C LEU A 665 -48.12 1.11 -4.28
N ASP A 666 -47.38 2.12 -4.71
CA ASP A 666 -47.67 2.82 -5.96
C ASP A 666 -46.60 2.50 -7.01
N THR A 667 -47.07 1.94 -8.12
CA THR A 667 -46.33 1.73 -9.37
C THR A 667 -47.05 2.49 -10.48
N ASP A 668 -46.29 2.90 -11.49
CA ASP A 668 -46.72 3.59 -12.72
C ASP A 668 -47.09 5.08 -12.62
N MET A 669 -46.19 5.92 -13.14
CA MET A 669 -46.56 6.88 -14.18
C MET A 669 -45.43 7.03 -15.22
N PHE A 670 -45.67 6.49 -16.41
CA PHE A 670 -44.94 6.83 -17.63
C PHE A 670 -45.55 8.11 -18.27
N ALA A 671 -44.83 8.65 -19.26
CA ALA A 671 -45.32 9.55 -20.32
C ALA A 671 -45.46 11.07 -20.01
N SER A 672 -44.32 11.77 -20.02
CA SER A 672 -44.06 12.82 -21.03
C SER A 672 -42.54 13.05 -21.14
N GLY A 673 -41.94 13.36 -22.29
CA GLY A 673 -42.54 13.54 -23.61
C GLY A 673 -42.08 14.81 -24.33
N GLN A 674 -40.79 15.19 -24.30
CA GLN A 674 -40.28 16.21 -25.21
C GLN A 674 -38.76 16.15 -25.50
N SER A 675 -38.48 16.46 -26.77
CA SER A 675 -37.25 16.55 -27.57
C SER A 675 -35.87 16.73 -26.90
N TRP A 676 -34.87 16.10 -27.53
CA TRP A 676 -33.50 16.63 -27.64
C TRP A 676 -33.47 17.83 -28.61
N ASP A 677 -32.61 18.82 -28.32
CA ASP A 677 -31.72 19.56 -29.24
C ASP A 677 -31.45 21.00 -28.74
N ASN A 678 -30.25 21.52 -29.07
CA ASN A 678 -29.76 22.90 -28.86
C ASN A 678 -29.30 23.22 -27.40
N ILE A 679 -28.15 23.84 -27.09
CA ILE A 679 -27.09 24.52 -27.88
C ILE A 679 -25.68 24.17 -27.34
N VAL A 680 -24.68 24.23 -28.23
CA VAL A 680 -23.24 24.04 -28.01
C VAL A 680 -22.49 25.38 -27.88
N ASN A 681 -21.38 25.40 -27.11
CA ASN A 681 -20.28 26.40 -27.02
C ASN A 681 -20.35 27.59 -26.03
N GLY A 682 -19.22 27.79 -25.34
CA GLY A 682 -18.66 29.08 -24.92
C GLY A 682 -18.68 29.37 -23.40
N PHE A 683 -17.68 30.01 -22.80
CA PHE A 683 -16.33 30.41 -23.27
C PHE A 683 -15.40 30.68 -22.06
N PHE A 684 -14.09 30.88 -22.31
CA PHE A 684 -13.09 31.32 -21.32
C PHE A 684 -13.25 32.80 -20.86
N GLY A 685 -12.69 33.14 -19.70
CA GLY A 685 -12.42 34.50 -19.18
C GLY A 685 -12.55 34.55 -17.65
N GLU A 686 -11.51 34.58 -16.82
CA GLU A 686 -10.52 35.66 -16.57
C GLU A 686 -11.12 37.05 -16.32
N GLY A 687 -10.73 37.71 -15.21
CA GLY A 687 -10.76 39.19 -15.12
C GLY A 687 -11.21 39.88 -13.83
N SER A 688 -10.29 40.03 -12.87
CA SER A 688 -10.02 41.28 -12.11
C SER A 688 -11.14 42.11 -11.41
N SER A 689 -11.08 42.11 -10.07
CA SER A 689 -11.01 43.29 -9.16
C SER A 689 -11.78 44.60 -9.40
N THR A 690 -12.72 44.90 -8.48
CA THR A 690 -12.92 46.17 -7.71
C THR A 690 -13.78 45.79 -6.49
N GLY A 691 -13.81 46.43 -5.32
CA GLY A 691 -13.38 47.77 -4.90
C GLY A 691 -14.47 48.31 -3.95
N SER A 692 -14.12 48.68 -2.72
CA SER A 692 -15.02 48.97 -1.57
C SER A 692 -16.27 49.84 -1.83
N ALA A 693 -17.37 49.51 -1.13
CA ALA A 693 -18.23 50.50 -0.46
C ALA A 693 -19.04 49.88 0.69
N MET A 694 -19.28 50.66 1.75
CA MET A 694 -20.17 50.32 2.87
C MET A 694 -21.65 50.48 2.48
N MET A 695 -22.55 49.66 3.03
CA MET A 695 -23.55 50.17 4.00
C MET A 695 -24.36 49.07 4.70
N SER A 696 -24.82 49.46 5.88
CA SER A 696 -25.71 48.81 6.84
C SER A 696 -26.90 48.00 6.31
N GLY A 697 -26.98 46.75 6.77
CA GLY A 697 -28.10 46.10 7.49
C GLY A 697 -29.56 46.30 7.07
N ILE A 698 -30.32 45.19 7.08
CA ILE A 698 -31.68 45.05 7.64
C ILE A 698 -31.95 43.56 7.96
N VAL A 699 -32.92 43.32 8.83
CA VAL A 699 -33.29 42.05 9.49
C VAL A 699 -34.27 41.21 8.63
N PHE A 700 -34.17 39.87 8.73
CA PHE A 700 -35.15 38.76 8.57
C PHE A 700 -36.57 39.04 7.99
N PRO A 701 -37.24 38.08 7.31
CA PRO A 701 -37.19 36.61 7.54
C PRO A 701 -36.35 35.78 6.58
#